data_AF-A0A7D9IYN1-F1
#
_entry.id   AF-A0A7D9IYN1-F1
#
_cell.length_a   1.000
_cell.length_b   1.000
_cell.length_c   1.000
_cell.angle_alpha   90.00
_cell.angle_beta   90.00
_cell.angle_gamma   90.00
#
_symmetry.space_group_name_H-M   'P 1'
#
loop_
_entity.id
_entity.type
_entity.pdbx_description
1 polymer ?
#
loop_
_entity_poly.entity_id
_entity_poly.type
_entity_poly.pdbx_seq_one_letter_code
_entity_poly.pdbx_strand_id
1 'polypeptide(L)'
;MGARYGGLNPIISVQLWKRIGIPKMLYGSELWQLNCNDIVELEKVQNTTVRIIQGLLPGISGSAARGLLGLPPIEAEVDKRKLYFLGRLILMSHGVPCRKIFLMRLIRWKWNHTNTLKGFIPNIVRILLKYDLMDFLTGYILSDQFPSKSAWKKIVKKHIYEYYNNIWQEKISTHGQLKLYAEVHPVIEISPWWLLARMKPDFMKEINDVLRLLCGSYKIKGKRVNKPETYRDYCNVCNSNFLNPVKHALLYCNGTSQLREELWEWINDTMPIEMAVHLASLTDMEFLLVILVLFRVQVRIITSGKGGKEQYIILIFGESQQEHEANNRSRAWKLGSQILSEKGSWSNLGKLWLANRDSKEIVSKATCAGREVCFMLMAVGTRYGGLNPMVSSNLWRKIGIPKFLYGSELWQLKMNNYIELEKVQNIMVRIMQGLLPGTSGSAARGLLGLLSVEAEIDNRKLYFLGRLINMGAGAPCRRVFFIRLLRWKWNCGKKLTGFVPDIVEILAKYDLLQVLITYILTNDFPIKTLWKKTVNKHVPEQYDRVWREKISKNNQLYLYSKVHTKNEVSHWWIIARKNPSFMKEINNVIRLICGSYKVRGKRVDHPNTYIDYCDSSNRNYLNPVNHALLYCLGSQNERELLWDWVNDNLPLEVAVYLATLSDTDFMLTLLGLQSETLCFDMELWTLYLLQSACYISSCFQTSVISI
;
A
#
# COMPACT_ATOMS: atom_id res chain seq x y z
N MET A 1 1.12 -13.73 1.80
CA MET A 1 -0.33 -13.76 2.06
C MET A 1 -0.66 -12.92 3.30
N GLY A 2 -0.59 -11.58 3.20
CA GLY A 2 -0.92 -10.66 4.32
C GLY A 2 -2.41 -10.28 4.43
N ALA A 3 -3.25 -10.69 3.47
CA ALA A 3 -4.68 -10.36 3.43
C ALA A 3 -5.58 -11.34 4.21
N ARG A 4 -4.99 -12.21 5.04
CA ARG A 4 -5.74 -13.07 5.98
C ARG A 4 -6.01 -12.32 7.27
N TYR A 5 -7.05 -12.73 7.99
CA TYR A 5 -7.31 -12.27 9.35
C TYR A 5 -6.06 -12.36 10.24
N GLY A 6 -5.81 -11.30 11.03
CA GLY A 6 -4.61 -11.12 11.85
C GLY A 6 -3.43 -10.46 11.13
N GLY A 7 -3.47 -10.31 9.80
CA GLY A 7 -2.43 -9.62 9.02
C GLY A 7 -2.78 -8.15 8.77
N LEU A 8 -3.58 -7.89 7.73
CA LEU A 8 -4.06 -6.56 7.36
C LEU A 8 -5.49 -6.33 7.85
N ASN A 9 -5.82 -5.09 8.20
CA ASN A 9 -7.20 -4.71 8.48
C ASN A 9 -8.11 -5.07 7.28
N PRO A 10 -9.33 -5.62 7.49
CA PRO A 10 -10.22 -6.06 6.41
C PRO A 10 -10.55 -4.99 5.38
N ILE A 11 -10.58 -3.71 5.77
CA ILE A 11 -10.78 -2.59 4.84
C ILE A 11 -9.62 -2.50 3.85
N ILE A 12 -8.38 -2.64 4.31
CA ILE A 12 -7.21 -2.58 3.43
C ILE A 12 -7.20 -3.81 2.51
N SER A 13 -7.44 -4.98 3.08
CA SER A 13 -7.51 -6.25 2.33
C SER A 13 -8.59 -6.23 1.25
N VAL A 14 -9.78 -5.70 1.54
CA VAL A 14 -10.85 -5.60 0.54
C VAL A 14 -10.54 -4.57 -0.54
N GLN A 15 -9.81 -3.49 -0.23
CA GLN A 15 -9.34 -2.55 -1.24
C GLN A 15 -8.32 -3.19 -2.18
N LEU A 16 -7.45 -4.06 -1.68
CA LEU A 16 -6.56 -4.87 -2.52
C LEU A 16 -7.35 -5.84 -3.39
N TRP A 17 -8.35 -6.52 -2.83
CA TRP A 17 -9.25 -7.40 -3.60
C TRP A 17 -10.00 -6.64 -4.71
N LYS A 18 -10.60 -5.48 -4.39
CA LYS A 18 -11.29 -4.61 -5.36
C LYS A 18 -10.36 -4.09 -6.48
N ARG A 19 -9.10 -3.82 -6.17
CA ARG A 19 -8.14 -3.23 -7.13
C ARG A 19 -7.34 -4.25 -7.94
N ILE A 20 -7.17 -5.48 -7.43
CA ILE A 20 -6.30 -6.49 -8.04
C ILE A 20 -7.08 -7.76 -8.35
N GLY A 21 -7.78 -8.31 -7.35
CA GLY A 21 -8.51 -9.57 -7.49
C GLY A 21 -9.66 -9.49 -8.49
N ILE A 22 -10.64 -8.62 -8.22
CA ILE A 22 -11.83 -8.47 -9.08
C ILE A 22 -11.44 -8.11 -10.53
N PRO A 23 -10.51 -7.16 -10.80
CA PRO A 23 -10.11 -6.84 -12.17
C PRO A 23 -9.48 -8.00 -12.93
N LYS A 24 -8.64 -8.81 -12.27
CA LYS A 24 -8.05 -10.00 -12.89
C LYS A 24 -9.08 -11.09 -13.14
N MET A 25 -9.95 -11.34 -12.16
CA MET A 25 -10.99 -12.36 -12.24
C MET A 25 -12.04 -12.05 -13.31
N LEU A 26 -12.35 -10.76 -13.52
CA LEU A 26 -13.39 -10.28 -14.44
C LEU A 26 -12.84 -9.65 -15.72
N TYR A 27 -11.61 -9.99 -16.11
CA TYR A 27 -11.01 -9.48 -17.34
C TYR A 27 -11.77 -9.98 -18.57
N GLY A 28 -12.33 -9.09 -19.39
CA GLY A 28 -13.12 -9.46 -20.57
C GLY A 28 -14.59 -9.80 -20.28
N SER A 29 -15.03 -9.71 -19.03
CA SER A 29 -16.42 -10.00 -18.62
C SER A 29 -17.48 -9.13 -19.30
N GLU A 30 -17.10 -7.97 -19.85
CA GLU A 30 -17.96 -7.14 -20.69
C GLU A 30 -18.45 -7.85 -21.97
N LEU A 31 -17.75 -8.89 -22.44
CA LEU A 31 -18.09 -9.64 -23.65
C LEU A 31 -18.61 -11.06 -23.36
N TRP A 32 -18.43 -11.56 -22.13
CA TRP A 32 -18.79 -12.92 -21.78
C TRP A 32 -20.31 -13.14 -21.73
N GLN A 33 -20.73 -14.31 -22.18
CA GLN A 33 -22.09 -14.83 -22.01
C GLN A 33 -22.11 -15.84 -20.86
N LEU A 34 -21.90 -15.33 -19.64
CA LEU A 34 -21.94 -16.15 -18.43
C LEU A 34 -23.35 -16.67 -18.17
N ASN A 35 -23.46 -17.97 -17.92
CA ASN A 35 -24.69 -18.58 -17.42
C ASN A 35 -24.78 -18.42 -15.88
N CYS A 36 -25.88 -18.88 -15.28
CA CYS A 36 -26.08 -18.80 -13.83
C CYS A 36 -25.05 -19.60 -13.04
N ASN A 37 -24.61 -20.76 -13.53
CA ASN A 37 -23.60 -21.59 -12.87
C ASN A 37 -22.24 -20.90 -12.84
N ASP A 38 -21.82 -20.26 -13.93
CA ASP A 38 -20.56 -19.50 -13.98
C ASP A 38 -20.55 -18.37 -12.94
N ILE A 39 -21.67 -17.64 -12.83
CA ILE A 39 -21.84 -16.59 -11.83
C ILE A 39 -21.77 -17.17 -10.42
N VAL A 40 -22.40 -18.31 -10.16
CA VAL A 40 -22.36 -18.99 -8.86
C VAL A 40 -20.92 -19.39 -8.49
N GLU A 41 -20.12 -19.91 -9.43
CA GLU A 41 -18.72 -20.28 -9.17
C GLU A 41 -17.85 -19.05 -8.86
N LEU A 42 -17.97 -17.97 -9.64
CA LEU A 42 -17.26 -16.72 -9.35
C LEU A 42 -17.68 -16.13 -8.00
N GLU A 43 -18.97 -16.23 -7.67
CA GLU A 43 -19.50 -15.78 -6.40
C GLU A 43 -18.97 -16.61 -5.22
N LYS A 44 -18.80 -17.94 -5.39
CA LYS A 44 -18.17 -18.80 -4.37
C LYS A 44 -16.74 -18.35 -4.07
N VAL A 45 -15.96 -18.00 -5.10
CA VAL A 45 -14.59 -17.46 -4.95
C VAL A 45 -14.60 -16.14 -4.18
N GLN A 46 -15.49 -15.21 -4.55
CA GLN A 46 -15.64 -13.94 -3.84
C GLN A 46 -16.04 -14.15 -2.37
N ASN A 47 -17.07 -14.95 -2.10
CA ASN A 47 -17.56 -15.22 -0.75
C ASN A 47 -16.47 -15.85 0.13
N THR A 48 -15.73 -16.82 -0.42
CA THR A 48 -14.62 -17.46 0.30
C THR A 48 -13.53 -16.44 0.63
N THR A 49 -13.14 -15.61 -0.35
CA THR A 49 -12.13 -14.57 -0.16
C THR A 49 -12.55 -13.55 0.88
N VAL A 50 -13.81 -13.09 0.82
CA VAL A 50 -14.38 -12.09 1.75
C VAL A 50 -14.46 -12.62 3.18
N ARG A 51 -14.78 -13.91 3.37
CA ARG A 51 -14.75 -14.55 4.68
C ARG A 51 -13.32 -14.64 5.22
N ILE A 52 -12.35 -15.03 4.38
CA ILE A 52 -10.92 -15.11 4.75
C ILE A 52 -10.38 -13.74 5.16
N ILE A 53 -10.70 -12.69 4.39
CA ILE A 53 -10.30 -11.30 4.69
C ILE A 53 -10.76 -10.88 6.08
N GLN A 54 -11.98 -11.27 6.45
CA GLN A 54 -12.63 -10.88 7.69
C GLN A 54 -12.39 -11.86 8.84
N GLY A 55 -11.82 -13.04 8.60
CA GLY A 55 -11.71 -14.09 9.63
C GLY A 55 -13.06 -14.69 10.04
N LEU A 56 -14.05 -14.63 9.16
CA LEU A 56 -15.38 -15.18 9.37
C LEU A 56 -15.38 -16.70 9.14
N LEU A 57 -16.26 -17.40 9.86
CA LEU A 57 -16.44 -18.84 9.68
C LEU A 57 -16.98 -19.17 8.27
N PRO A 58 -16.61 -20.32 7.68
CA PRO A 58 -17.08 -20.73 6.36
C PRO A 58 -18.62 -20.81 6.23
N GLY A 59 -19.32 -21.04 7.33
CA GLY A 59 -20.78 -21.16 7.38
C GLY A 59 -21.54 -19.83 7.36
N ILE A 60 -20.87 -18.68 7.51
CA ILE A 60 -21.55 -17.38 7.46
C ILE A 60 -22.11 -17.13 6.05
N SER A 61 -23.33 -16.61 5.98
CA SER A 61 -23.96 -16.19 4.72
C SER A 61 -23.03 -15.28 3.91
N GLY A 62 -22.83 -15.61 2.63
CA GLY A 62 -22.03 -14.80 1.72
C GLY A 62 -22.59 -13.38 1.55
N SER A 63 -23.91 -13.21 1.65
CA SER A 63 -24.55 -11.90 1.61
C SER A 63 -24.17 -11.02 2.80
N ALA A 64 -24.18 -11.55 4.03
CA ALA A 64 -23.78 -10.80 5.22
C ALA A 64 -22.28 -10.48 5.19
N ALA A 65 -21.45 -11.48 4.84
CA ALA A 65 -20.00 -11.29 4.77
C ALA A 65 -19.61 -10.18 3.78
N ARG A 66 -20.31 -10.06 2.64
CA ARG A 66 -20.06 -8.98 1.67
C ARG A 66 -20.67 -7.64 2.06
N GLY A 67 -21.86 -7.67 2.64
CA GLY A 67 -22.52 -6.52 3.24
C GLY A 67 -21.54 -5.76 4.12
N LEU A 68 -20.92 -6.46 5.08
CA LEU A 68 -19.92 -5.89 6.01
C LEU A 68 -18.72 -5.16 5.37
N LEU A 69 -18.38 -5.44 4.11
CA LEU A 69 -17.26 -4.80 3.40
C LEU A 69 -17.72 -3.83 2.29
N GLY A 70 -19.03 -3.57 2.17
CA GLY A 70 -19.61 -2.80 1.08
C GLY A 70 -19.24 -3.39 -0.29
N LEU A 71 -19.37 -4.71 -0.44
CA LEU A 71 -19.12 -5.42 -1.70
C LEU A 71 -20.44 -5.88 -2.32
N PRO A 72 -20.74 -5.51 -3.57
CA PRO A 72 -21.87 -6.09 -4.29
C PRO A 72 -21.57 -7.52 -4.77
N PRO A 73 -22.57 -8.26 -5.27
CA PRO A 73 -22.33 -9.52 -5.95
C PRO A 73 -21.47 -9.40 -7.20
N ILE A 74 -20.79 -10.50 -7.55
CA ILE A 74 -19.95 -10.53 -8.75
C ILE A 74 -20.78 -10.26 -10.00
N GLU A 75 -22.02 -10.75 -10.04
CA GLU A 75 -22.97 -10.43 -11.09
C GLU A 75 -23.15 -8.92 -11.29
N ALA A 76 -23.27 -8.14 -10.21
CA ALA A 76 -23.36 -6.68 -10.27
C ALA A 76 -22.13 -6.05 -10.93
N GLU A 77 -20.94 -6.59 -10.64
CA GLU A 77 -19.69 -6.10 -11.20
C GLU A 77 -19.54 -6.44 -12.69
N VAL A 78 -20.02 -7.61 -13.10
CA VAL A 78 -20.10 -8.01 -14.52
C VAL A 78 -21.09 -7.12 -15.26
N ASP A 79 -22.30 -6.96 -14.74
CA ASP A 79 -23.34 -6.13 -15.34
C ASP A 79 -22.90 -4.67 -15.47
N LYS A 80 -22.26 -4.12 -14.43
CA LYS A 80 -21.68 -2.77 -14.46
C LYS A 80 -20.64 -2.60 -15.57
N ARG A 81 -19.76 -3.59 -15.77
CA ARG A 81 -18.74 -3.56 -16.84
C ARG A 81 -19.38 -3.61 -18.22
N LYS A 82 -20.40 -4.45 -18.39
CA LYS A 82 -21.19 -4.54 -19.63
C LYS A 82 -21.88 -3.22 -19.95
N LEU A 83 -22.53 -2.59 -18.98
CA LEU A 83 -23.17 -1.28 -19.17
C LEU A 83 -22.14 -0.17 -19.44
N TYR A 84 -20.98 -0.19 -18.78
CA TYR A 84 -19.89 0.74 -19.11
C TYR A 84 -19.34 0.54 -20.52
N PHE A 85 -19.32 -0.70 -21.00
CA PHE A 85 -18.91 -1.03 -22.36
C PHE A 85 -19.96 -0.58 -23.38
N LEU A 86 -21.25 -0.78 -23.11
CA LEU A 86 -22.36 -0.22 -23.89
C LEU A 86 -22.21 1.29 -24.09
N GLY A 87 -22.08 2.04 -22.99
CA GLY A 87 -21.93 3.50 -23.07
C GLY A 87 -20.67 3.92 -23.84
N ARG A 88 -19.61 3.10 -23.84
CA ARG A 88 -18.43 3.35 -24.68
C ARG A 88 -18.73 3.14 -26.16
N LEU A 89 -19.44 2.07 -26.53
CA LEU A 89 -19.81 1.78 -27.93
C LEU A 89 -20.72 2.86 -28.52
N ILE A 90 -21.68 3.34 -27.73
CA ILE A 90 -22.60 4.41 -28.13
C ILE A 90 -21.84 5.73 -28.36
N LEU A 91 -20.93 6.09 -27.45
CA LEU A 91 -20.19 7.36 -27.49
C LEU A 91 -18.94 7.36 -28.41
N MET A 92 -18.65 6.26 -29.12
CA MET A 92 -17.58 6.22 -30.11
C MET A 92 -17.91 7.09 -31.33
N SER A 93 -16.93 7.54 -32.11
CA SER A 93 -17.21 8.24 -33.37
C SER A 93 -17.84 7.30 -34.41
N HIS A 94 -18.65 7.85 -35.32
CA HIS A 94 -19.41 7.07 -36.33
C HIS A 94 -18.51 6.27 -37.29
N GLY A 95 -17.25 6.69 -37.47
CA GLY A 95 -16.27 5.99 -38.31
C GLY A 95 -15.76 4.67 -37.73
N VAL A 96 -15.87 4.44 -36.42
CA VAL A 96 -15.27 3.28 -35.77
C VAL A 96 -16.04 2.00 -36.12
N PRO A 97 -15.37 0.96 -36.67
CA PRO A 97 -16.03 -0.30 -37.07
C PRO A 97 -16.85 -0.95 -35.94
N CYS A 98 -16.36 -0.91 -34.69
CA CYS A 98 -17.09 -1.45 -33.55
C CYS A 98 -18.45 -0.79 -33.32
N ARG A 99 -18.56 0.54 -33.50
CA ARG A 99 -19.84 1.26 -33.38
C ARG A 99 -20.79 0.88 -34.51
N LYS A 100 -20.28 0.79 -35.75
CA LYS A 100 -21.07 0.35 -36.91
C LYS A 100 -21.65 -1.06 -36.72
N ILE A 101 -20.82 -2.00 -36.29
CA ILE A 101 -21.24 -3.39 -36.01
C ILE A 101 -22.26 -3.43 -34.88
N PHE A 102 -22.04 -2.66 -33.80
CA PHE A 102 -22.98 -2.55 -32.69
C PHE A 102 -24.35 -2.02 -33.15
N LEU A 103 -24.37 -0.90 -33.89
CA LEU A 103 -25.59 -0.30 -34.41
C LEU A 103 -26.34 -1.24 -35.36
N MET A 104 -25.63 -1.87 -36.29
CA MET A 104 -26.22 -2.86 -37.20
C MET A 104 -26.89 -4.00 -36.44
N ARG A 105 -26.23 -4.55 -35.41
CA ARG A 105 -26.80 -5.62 -34.57
C ARG A 105 -27.97 -5.14 -33.72
N LEU A 106 -27.91 -3.90 -33.20
CA LEU A 106 -28.98 -3.29 -32.41
C LEU A 106 -30.23 -3.05 -33.25
N ILE A 107 -30.07 -2.48 -34.45
CA ILE A 107 -31.12 -2.31 -35.47
C ILE A 107 -31.72 -3.68 -35.82
N ARG A 108 -30.89 -4.65 -36.19
CA ARG A 108 -31.36 -6.00 -36.53
C ARG A 108 -32.15 -6.64 -35.38
N TRP A 109 -31.72 -6.48 -34.14
CA TRP A 109 -32.45 -6.97 -32.97
C TRP A 109 -33.80 -6.25 -32.77
N LYS A 110 -33.86 -4.94 -33.02
CA LYS A 110 -35.10 -4.15 -32.90
C LYS A 110 -36.16 -4.59 -33.94
N TRP A 111 -35.75 -4.89 -35.17
CA TRP A 111 -36.66 -5.29 -36.25
C TRP A 111 -37.00 -6.78 -36.26
N ASN A 112 -36.07 -7.64 -35.83
CA ASN A 112 -36.33 -9.07 -35.73
C ASN A 112 -36.76 -9.41 -34.31
N HIS A 113 -38.07 -9.41 -34.06
CA HIS A 113 -38.68 -9.89 -32.80
C HIS A 113 -38.51 -11.41 -32.56
N THR A 114 -37.65 -12.10 -33.30
CA THR A 114 -37.39 -13.50 -33.07
C THR A 114 -36.50 -13.66 -31.82
N ASN A 115 -37.05 -14.32 -30.80
CA ASN A 115 -36.40 -14.65 -29.52
C ASN A 115 -35.12 -15.52 -29.63
N THR A 116 -34.65 -15.80 -30.85
CA THR A 116 -33.52 -16.70 -31.13
C THR A 116 -32.16 -16.00 -31.15
N LEU A 117 -32.11 -14.67 -31.10
CA LEU A 117 -30.84 -13.95 -31.08
C LEU A 117 -30.10 -14.20 -29.76
N LYS A 118 -28.97 -14.91 -29.84
CA LYS A 118 -27.95 -15.00 -28.77
C LYS A 118 -26.89 -13.93 -29.03
N GLY A 119 -26.35 -13.31 -27.99
CA GLY A 119 -25.31 -12.29 -28.18
C GLY A 119 -25.23 -11.22 -27.11
N PHE A 120 -24.38 -10.22 -27.38
CA PHE A 120 -24.21 -9.05 -26.54
C PHE A 120 -25.48 -8.19 -26.45
N ILE A 121 -26.19 -7.95 -27.56
CA ILE A 121 -27.38 -7.06 -27.59
C ILE A 121 -28.51 -7.60 -26.69
N PRO A 122 -29.00 -8.85 -26.85
CA PRO A 122 -30.05 -9.39 -25.97
C PRO A 122 -29.63 -9.41 -24.49
N ASN A 123 -28.36 -9.71 -24.22
CA ASN A 123 -27.81 -9.72 -22.86
C ASN A 123 -27.85 -8.32 -22.24
N ILE A 124 -27.43 -7.30 -22.99
CA ILE A 124 -27.49 -5.89 -22.56
C ILE A 124 -28.91 -5.43 -22.36
N VAL A 125 -29.84 -5.75 -23.25
CA VAL A 125 -31.25 -5.36 -23.09
C VAL A 125 -31.82 -5.96 -21.80
N ARG A 126 -31.55 -7.24 -21.52
CA ARG A 126 -31.96 -7.88 -20.26
C ARG A 126 -31.35 -7.17 -19.04
N ILE A 127 -30.08 -6.77 -19.11
CA ILE A 127 -29.41 -6.00 -18.05
C ILE A 127 -30.02 -4.61 -17.88
N LEU A 128 -30.34 -3.90 -18.96
CA LEU A 128 -30.97 -2.59 -18.91
C LEU A 128 -32.36 -2.67 -18.27
N LEU A 129 -33.16 -3.68 -18.64
CA LEU A 129 -34.46 -3.93 -18.02
C LEU A 129 -34.32 -4.26 -16.52
N LYS A 130 -33.34 -5.11 -16.16
CA LYS A 130 -33.06 -5.49 -14.76
C LYS A 130 -32.80 -4.29 -13.85
N TYR A 131 -32.13 -3.25 -14.35
CA TYR A 131 -31.76 -2.06 -13.56
C TYR A 131 -32.60 -0.80 -13.86
N ASP A 132 -33.69 -0.95 -14.60
CA ASP A 132 -34.54 0.17 -15.02
C ASP A 132 -33.76 1.28 -15.75
N LEU A 133 -33.00 0.87 -16.78
CA LEU A 133 -32.14 1.73 -17.60
C LEU A 133 -32.51 1.70 -19.09
N MET A 134 -33.63 1.07 -19.45
CA MET A 134 -34.00 0.86 -20.86
C MET A 134 -34.28 2.18 -21.59
N ASP A 135 -34.83 3.17 -20.89
CA ASP A 135 -35.15 4.49 -21.45
C ASP A 135 -33.95 5.22 -22.04
N PHE A 136 -32.75 5.01 -21.48
CA PHE A 136 -31.53 5.60 -22.03
C PHE A 136 -31.17 5.02 -23.41
N LEU A 137 -31.42 3.72 -23.62
CA LEU A 137 -31.18 3.09 -24.92
C LEU A 137 -32.28 3.47 -25.92
N THR A 138 -33.54 3.52 -25.47
CA THR A 138 -34.67 3.98 -26.30
C THR A 138 -34.48 5.43 -26.73
N GLY A 139 -34.13 6.32 -25.80
CA GLY A 139 -33.84 7.73 -26.07
C GLY A 139 -32.71 7.90 -27.09
N TYR A 140 -31.62 7.12 -26.96
CA TYR A 140 -30.55 7.11 -27.95
C TYR A 140 -31.02 6.65 -29.33
N ILE A 141 -31.84 5.59 -29.41
CA ILE A 141 -32.34 5.10 -30.70
C ILE A 141 -33.26 6.12 -31.38
N LEU A 142 -34.05 6.88 -30.61
CA LEU A 142 -35.03 7.83 -31.14
C LEU A 142 -34.44 9.22 -31.44
N SER A 143 -33.45 9.66 -30.66
CA SER A 143 -32.98 11.06 -30.70
C SER A 143 -31.45 11.20 -30.85
N ASP A 144 -30.70 10.10 -30.91
CA ASP A 144 -29.23 10.06 -30.84
C ASP A 144 -28.65 10.73 -29.58
N GLN A 145 -29.49 11.00 -28.56
CA GLN A 145 -29.07 11.55 -27.29
C GLN A 145 -28.70 10.44 -26.32
N PHE A 146 -27.50 10.52 -25.74
CA PHE A 146 -27.05 9.61 -24.69
C PHE A 146 -26.27 10.37 -23.61
N PRO A 147 -26.33 9.97 -22.33
CA PRO A 147 -25.56 10.64 -21.29
C PRO A 147 -24.06 10.63 -21.58
N SER A 148 -23.37 11.70 -21.18
CA SER A 148 -21.91 11.77 -21.27
C SER A 148 -21.25 10.60 -20.51
N LYS A 149 -20.01 10.25 -20.90
CA LYS A 149 -19.29 9.10 -20.30
C LYS A 149 -19.21 9.15 -18.77
N SER A 150 -19.07 10.34 -18.18
CA SER A 150 -19.03 10.52 -16.73
C SER A 150 -20.42 10.42 -16.10
N ALA A 151 -21.45 11.00 -16.74
CA ALA A 151 -22.83 10.92 -16.31
C ALA A 151 -23.36 9.47 -16.36
N TRP A 152 -23.14 8.77 -17.47
CA TRP A 152 -23.54 7.36 -17.64
C TRP A 152 -22.95 6.46 -16.55
N LYS A 153 -21.67 6.65 -16.21
CA LYS A 153 -21.03 5.89 -15.12
C LYS A 153 -21.69 6.14 -13.77
N LYS A 154 -22.11 7.38 -13.48
CA LYS A 154 -22.81 7.72 -12.24
C LYS A 154 -24.20 7.08 -12.20
N ILE A 155 -24.96 7.18 -13.30
CA ILE A 155 -26.31 6.60 -13.47
C ILE A 155 -26.26 5.08 -13.25
N VAL A 156 -25.41 4.38 -14.01
CA VAL A 156 -25.24 2.92 -13.89
C VAL A 156 -24.85 2.51 -12.47
N LYS A 157 -23.90 3.22 -11.84
CA LYS A 157 -23.48 2.90 -10.47
C LYS A 157 -24.63 3.08 -9.46
N LYS A 158 -25.44 4.12 -9.62
CA LYS A 158 -26.60 4.41 -8.76
C LYS A 158 -27.64 3.31 -8.88
N HIS A 159 -28.15 3.04 -10.08
CA HIS A 159 -29.22 2.07 -10.32
C HIS A 159 -28.83 0.63 -9.93
N ILE A 160 -27.59 0.20 -10.25
CA ILE A 160 -27.11 -1.12 -9.81
C ILE A 160 -27.05 -1.21 -8.29
N TYR A 161 -26.59 -0.15 -7.63
CA TYR A 161 -26.48 -0.14 -6.17
C TYR A 161 -27.86 -0.19 -5.49
N GLU A 162 -28.81 0.63 -5.94
CA GLU A 162 -30.19 0.64 -5.42
C GLU A 162 -30.86 -0.72 -5.60
N TYR A 163 -30.80 -1.29 -6.81
CA TYR A 163 -31.36 -2.62 -7.10
C TYR A 163 -30.80 -3.70 -6.16
N TYR A 164 -29.48 -3.79 -6.02
CA TYR A 164 -28.88 -4.82 -5.18
C TYR A 164 -29.01 -4.55 -3.69
N ASN A 165 -29.08 -3.29 -3.26
CA ASN A 165 -29.33 -2.98 -1.87
C ASN A 165 -30.73 -3.48 -1.46
N ASN A 166 -31.74 -3.29 -2.32
CA ASN A 166 -33.10 -3.77 -2.10
C ASN A 166 -33.15 -5.31 -2.03
N ILE A 167 -32.59 -6.00 -3.03
CA ILE A 167 -32.55 -7.48 -3.04
C ILE A 167 -31.78 -8.03 -1.85
N TRP A 168 -30.67 -7.39 -1.48
CA TRP A 168 -29.89 -7.82 -0.33
C TRP A 168 -30.65 -7.61 0.97
N GLN A 169 -31.34 -6.48 1.15
CA GLN A 169 -32.19 -6.24 2.31
C GLN A 169 -33.32 -7.27 2.42
N GLU A 170 -34.02 -7.56 1.34
CA GLU A 170 -35.04 -8.62 1.30
C GLU A 170 -34.44 -9.99 1.69
N LYS A 171 -33.30 -10.35 1.10
CA LYS A 171 -32.63 -11.62 1.37
C LYS A 171 -32.11 -11.76 2.80
N ILE A 172 -31.65 -10.66 3.39
CA ILE A 172 -31.15 -10.65 4.77
C ILE A 172 -32.34 -10.67 5.76
N SER A 173 -33.41 -9.94 5.48
CA SER A 173 -34.61 -9.85 6.33
C SER A 173 -35.41 -11.15 6.38
N THR A 174 -35.46 -11.88 5.26
CA THR A 174 -36.10 -13.20 5.17
C THR A 174 -35.29 -14.33 5.81
N HIS A 175 -34.00 -14.09 6.10
CA HIS A 175 -33.12 -15.08 6.70
C HIS A 175 -33.13 -14.95 8.22
N GLY A 176 -33.92 -15.78 8.93
CA GLY A 176 -34.14 -15.66 10.38
C GLY A 176 -32.87 -15.46 11.24
N GLN A 177 -31.79 -16.18 10.95
CA GLN A 177 -30.50 -16.04 11.66
C GLN A 177 -29.79 -14.68 11.48
N LEU A 178 -30.20 -13.88 10.48
CA LEU A 178 -29.60 -12.59 10.14
C LEU A 178 -30.52 -11.42 10.47
N LYS A 179 -31.62 -11.63 11.21
CA LYS A 179 -32.54 -10.55 11.59
C LYS A 179 -31.85 -9.43 12.36
N LEU A 180 -31.06 -9.78 13.37
CA LEU A 180 -30.25 -8.80 14.12
C LEU A 180 -29.21 -8.10 13.22
N TYR A 181 -28.63 -8.82 12.27
CA TYR A 181 -27.71 -8.23 11.30
C TYR A 181 -28.42 -7.24 10.37
N ALA A 182 -29.63 -7.53 9.92
CA ALA A 182 -30.46 -6.66 9.09
C ALA A 182 -30.71 -5.31 9.77
N GLU A 183 -31.04 -5.36 11.06
CA GLU A 183 -31.34 -4.19 11.88
C GLU A 183 -30.08 -3.34 12.15
N VAL A 184 -28.93 -3.98 12.42
CA VAL A 184 -27.65 -3.28 12.65
C VAL A 184 -27.04 -2.75 11.35
N HIS A 185 -27.30 -3.41 10.22
CA HIS A 185 -26.66 -3.13 8.95
C HIS A 185 -27.72 -3.07 7.83
N PRO A 186 -28.47 -1.96 7.71
CA PRO A 186 -29.57 -1.82 6.76
C PRO A 186 -29.11 -1.54 5.32
N VAL A 187 -27.81 -1.31 5.10
CA VAL A 187 -27.27 -0.90 3.80
C VAL A 187 -25.98 -1.65 3.49
N ILE A 188 -25.74 -1.98 2.22
CA ILE A 188 -24.47 -2.57 1.76
C ILE A 188 -23.36 -1.50 1.81
N GLU A 189 -22.66 -1.41 2.95
CA GLU A 189 -21.55 -0.48 3.14
C GLU A 189 -20.45 -1.03 4.05
N ILE A 190 -19.31 -0.34 4.15
CA ILE A 190 -18.26 -0.81 5.05
C ILE A 190 -18.79 -0.73 6.48
N SER A 191 -18.82 -1.87 7.17
CA SER A 191 -19.28 -1.95 8.55
C SER A 191 -18.51 -0.98 9.45
N PRO A 192 -19.21 -0.21 10.30
CA PRO A 192 -18.58 0.65 11.31
C PRO A 192 -17.57 -0.08 12.19
N TRP A 193 -17.79 -1.37 12.44
CA TRP A 193 -16.89 -2.26 13.16
C TRP A 193 -15.50 -2.37 12.53
N TRP A 194 -15.43 -2.50 11.21
CA TRP A 194 -14.14 -2.56 10.53
C TRP A 194 -13.43 -1.20 10.48
N LEU A 195 -14.19 -0.10 10.49
CA LEU A 195 -13.63 1.24 10.65
C LEU A 195 -13.03 1.41 12.05
N LEU A 196 -13.73 0.94 13.09
CA LEU A 196 -13.23 0.91 14.46
C LEU A 196 -11.96 0.05 14.56
N ALA A 197 -11.96 -1.15 13.99
CA ALA A 197 -10.78 -2.03 13.97
C ALA A 197 -9.57 -1.39 13.27
N ARG A 198 -9.81 -0.47 12.33
CA ARG A 198 -8.74 0.30 11.68
C ARG A 198 -8.19 1.38 12.61
N MET A 199 -9.05 2.02 13.40
CA MET A 199 -8.66 3.03 14.39
C MET A 199 -8.03 2.42 15.65
N LYS A 200 -8.44 1.18 15.99
CA LYS A 200 -8.05 0.45 17.20
C LYS A 200 -7.70 -1.01 16.87
N PRO A 201 -6.52 -1.26 16.26
CA PRO A 201 -6.13 -2.61 15.84
C PRO A 201 -6.04 -3.63 16.97
N ASP A 202 -5.81 -3.19 18.20
CA ASP A 202 -5.70 -4.06 19.38
C ASP A 202 -7.01 -4.80 19.67
N PHE A 203 -8.16 -4.25 19.25
CA PHE A 203 -9.50 -4.82 19.45
C PHE A 203 -9.97 -5.68 18.27
N MET A 204 -9.07 -6.03 17.35
CA MET A 204 -9.43 -6.73 16.12
C MET A 204 -10.13 -8.08 16.39
N LYS A 205 -9.80 -8.74 17.51
CA LYS A 205 -10.38 -10.03 17.89
C LYS A 205 -11.80 -9.87 18.41
N GLU A 206 -12.00 -8.96 19.35
CA GLU A 206 -13.26 -8.64 19.98
C GLU A 206 -14.26 -8.15 18.92
N ILE A 207 -13.81 -7.27 18.02
CA ILE A 207 -14.62 -6.79 16.89
C ILE A 207 -15.01 -7.95 15.96
N ASN A 208 -14.10 -8.89 15.70
CA ASN A 208 -14.43 -10.07 14.91
C ASN A 208 -15.52 -10.91 15.59
N ASP A 209 -15.39 -11.14 16.89
CA ASP A 209 -16.34 -11.93 17.65
C ASP A 209 -17.73 -11.28 17.69
N VAL A 210 -17.81 -9.94 17.79
CA VAL A 210 -19.07 -9.21 17.62
C VAL A 210 -19.65 -9.40 16.20
N LEU A 211 -18.83 -9.28 15.15
CA LEU A 211 -19.30 -9.48 13.79
C LEU A 211 -19.75 -10.93 13.52
N ARG A 212 -19.11 -11.92 14.15
CA ARG A 212 -19.54 -13.32 14.11
C ARG A 212 -20.88 -13.52 14.81
N LEU A 213 -21.09 -12.83 15.94
CA LEU A 213 -22.35 -12.82 16.68
C LEU A 213 -23.48 -12.24 15.82
N LEU A 214 -23.24 -11.07 15.23
CA LEU A 214 -24.19 -10.40 14.33
C LEU A 214 -24.56 -11.28 13.14
N CYS A 215 -23.57 -11.93 12.52
CA CYS A 215 -23.80 -12.82 11.38
C CYS A 215 -24.39 -14.20 11.74
N GLY A 216 -24.88 -14.40 12.97
CA GLY A 216 -25.55 -15.62 13.40
C GLY A 216 -24.64 -16.85 13.51
N SER A 217 -23.33 -16.66 13.70
CA SER A 217 -22.34 -17.74 13.59
C SER A 217 -21.73 -18.22 14.90
N TYR A 218 -22.34 -17.89 16.04
CA TYR A 218 -21.87 -18.35 17.34
C TYR A 218 -22.11 -19.87 17.50
N LYS A 219 -21.14 -20.59 18.09
CA LYS A 219 -21.30 -21.98 18.49
C LYS A 219 -21.48 -22.03 20.00
N ILE A 220 -22.67 -22.36 20.49
CA ILE A 220 -22.84 -22.77 21.88
C ILE A 220 -22.38 -24.23 21.96
N LYS A 221 -21.19 -24.46 22.53
CA LYS A 221 -20.57 -25.77 22.84
C LYS A 221 -21.07 -26.97 22.00
N GLY A 222 -20.68 -27.03 20.72
CA GLY A 222 -20.48 -28.31 20.03
C GLY A 222 -21.58 -28.82 19.08
N LYS A 223 -22.79 -28.28 19.05
CA LYS A 223 -23.79 -28.69 18.04
C LYS A 223 -24.24 -27.48 17.20
N ARG A 224 -24.09 -27.60 15.87
CA ARG A 224 -24.75 -26.68 14.93
C ARG A 224 -26.22 -27.06 14.90
N VAL A 225 -27.05 -26.13 15.28
CA VAL A 225 -28.47 -26.36 15.42
C VAL A 225 -29.17 -25.43 14.43
N ASN A 226 -29.44 -25.92 13.23
CA ASN A 226 -30.43 -25.31 12.33
C ASN A 226 -31.82 -25.71 12.85
N LYS A 227 -32.20 -25.22 14.03
CA LYS A 227 -33.56 -25.43 14.54
C LYS A 227 -34.45 -24.26 14.14
N PRO A 228 -35.76 -24.50 13.96
CA PRO A 228 -36.74 -23.46 13.64
C PRO A 228 -36.76 -22.37 14.73
N GLU A 229 -37.19 -21.16 14.37
CA GLU A 229 -37.23 -19.98 15.27
C GLU A 229 -38.03 -20.18 16.56
N THR A 230 -38.91 -21.17 16.60
CA THR A 230 -39.70 -21.55 17.78
C THR A 230 -38.92 -22.41 18.78
N TYR A 231 -37.74 -22.91 18.39
CA TYR A 231 -36.96 -23.77 19.25
C TYR A 231 -36.24 -22.97 20.32
N ARG A 232 -36.58 -23.25 21.58
CA ARG A 232 -35.87 -22.68 22.72
C ARG A 232 -34.56 -23.44 22.91
N ASP A 233 -33.45 -22.74 22.80
CA ASP A 233 -32.15 -23.26 23.19
C ASP A 233 -31.97 -23.14 24.71
N TYR A 234 -31.13 -24.00 25.27
CA TYR A 234 -30.88 -24.06 26.70
C TYR A 234 -29.53 -23.41 27.03
N CYS A 235 -29.53 -22.47 27.99
CA CYS A 235 -28.33 -21.78 28.42
C CYS A 235 -27.60 -22.61 29.49
N ASN A 236 -26.43 -23.15 29.15
CA ASN A 236 -25.62 -23.90 30.12
C ASN A 236 -25.04 -23.03 31.26
N VAL A 237 -25.16 -21.70 31.19
CA VAL A 237 -24.62 -20.79 32.21
C VAL A 237 -25.67 -20.50 33.29
N CYS A 238 -26.90 -20.19 32.90
CA CYS A 238 -27.98 -19.86 33.84
C CYS A 238 -29.11 -20.91 33.89
N ASN A 239 -28.97 -22.02 33.17
CA ASN A 239 -29.94 -23.11 33.11
C ASN A 239 -31.35 -22.69 32.64
N SER A 240 -31.46 -21.63 31.84
CA SER A 240 -32.74 -21.15 31.31
C SER A 240 -32.89 -21.37 29.81
N ASN A 241 -34.14 -21.51 29.37
CA ASN A 241 -34.51 -21.61 27.97
C ASN A 241 -34.64 -20.21 27.34
N PHE A 242 -34.09 -20.02 26.14
CA PHE A 242 -34.15 -18.74 25.43
C PHE A 242 -34.42 -18.93 23.94
N LEU A 243 -34.97 -17.91 23.29
CA LEU A 243 -35.21 -17.88 21.84
C LEU A 243 -34.06 -17.24 21.07
N ASN A 244 -33.45 -16.19 21.63
CA ASN A 244 -32.35 -15.48 21.01
C ASN A 244 -31.16 -15.48 21.97
N PRO A 245 -30.09 -16.24 21.68
CA PRO A 245 -28.93 -16.35 22.57
C PRO A 245 -28.15 -15.04 22.69
N VAL A 246 -28.17 -14.19 21.67
CA VAL A 246 -27.50 -12.89 21.73
C VAL A 246 -28.21 -12.00 22.73
N LYS A 247 -29.55 -11.87 22.61
CA LYS A 247 -30.36 -11.15 23.59
C LYS A 247 -30.22 -11.76 24.97
N HIS A 248 -30.31 -13.08 25.08
CA HIS A 248 -30.18 -13.78 26.34
C HIS A 248 -28.83 -13.50 26.99
N ALA A 249 -27.71 -13.73 26.31
CA ALA A 249 -26.38 -13.52 26.86
C ALA A 249 -26.11 -12.05 27.23
N LEU A 250 -26.60 -11.09 26.43
CA LEU A 250 -26.31 -9.67 26.61
C LEU A 250 -27.31 -8.93 27.50
N LEU A 251 -28.53 -9.42 27.70
CA LEU A 251 -29.59 -8.72 28.42
C LEU A 251 -30.19 -9.51 29.59
N TYR A 252 -30.39 -10.82 29.44
CA TYR A 252 -31.25 -11.57 30.38
C TYR A 252 -30.56 -12.73 31.13
N CYS A 253 -29.36 -13.13 30.75
CA CYS A 253 -28.71 -14.30 31.33
C CYS A 253 -28.24 -13.98 32.74
N ASN A 254 -28.76 -14.67 33.75
CA ASN A 254 -28.29 -14.47 35.14
C ASN A 254 -26.79 -14.73 35.28
N GLY A 255 -26.22 -15.63 34.47
CA GLY A 255 -24.80 -15.92 34.47
C GLY A 255 -23.91 -14.81 33.92
N THR A 256 -24.48 -13.78 33.28
CA THR A 256 -23.77 -12.58 32.82
C THR A 256 -24.28 -11.30 33.48
N SER A 257 -25.07 -11.41 34.57
CA SER A 257 -25.63 -10.27 35.31
C SER A 257 -24.55 -9.31 35.79
N GLN A 258 -23.54 -9.82 36.50
CA GLN A 258 -22.40 -9.02 36.98
C GLN A 258 -21.72 -8.23 35.86
N LEU A 259 -21.46 -8.86 34.70
CA LEU A 259 -20.83 -8.17 33.56
C LEU A 259 -21.72 -7.06 32.97
N ARG A 260 -23.05 -7.22 33.04
CA ARG A 260 -23.99 -6.17 32.62
C ARG A 260 -24.03 -5.03 33.61
N GLU A 261 -24.00 -5.33 34.91
CA GLU A 261 -23.93 -4.32 35.97
C GLU A 261 -22.64 -3.51 35.84
N GLU A 262 -21.49 -4.16 35.69
CA GLU A 262 -20.19 -3.51 35.43
C GLU A 262 -20.22 -2.64 34.16
N LEU A 263 -20.86 -3.12 33.09
CA LEU A 263 -21.06 -2.33 31.87
C LEU A 263 -21.94 -1.11 32.14
N TRP A 264 -22.98 -1.25 32.96
CA TRP A 264 -23.92 -0.18 33.26
C TRP A 264 -23.31 0.89 34.16
N GLU A 265 -22.56 0.48 35.17
CA GLU A 265 -21.73 1.37 35.98
C GLU A 265 -20.77 2.14 35.09
N TRP A 266 -20.07 1.45 34.18
CA TRP A 266 -19.16 2.11 33.24
C TRP A 266 -19.85 3.13 32.33
N ILE A 267 -21.04 2.79 31.81
CA ILE A 267 -21.85 3.71 30.98
C ILE A 267 -22.23 4.95 31.79
N ASN A 268 -22.69 4.77 33.03
CA ASN A 268 -23.07 5.87 33.91
C ASN A 268 -21.88 6.75 34.29
N ASP A 269 -20.69 6.16 34.49
CA ASP A 269 -19.48 6.88 34.86
C ASP A 269 -18.84 7.64 33.69
N THR A 270 -18.98 7.12 32.47
CA THR A 270 -18.23 7.61 31.31
C THR A 270 -19.07 8.48 30.36
N MET A 271 -20.38 8.24 30.28
CA MET A 271 -21.26 8.96 29.36
C MET A 271 -21.93 10.16 30.04
N PRO A 272 -22.21 11.25 29.31
CA PRO A 272 -23.07 12.31 29.84
C PRO A 272 -24.40 11.73 30.34
N ILE A 273 -24.90 12.28 31.45
CA ILE A 273 -26.12 11.80 32.13
C ILE A 273 -27.30 11.71 31.16
N GLU A 274 -27.45 12.66 30.24
CA GLU A 274 -28.52 12.69 29.25
C GLU A 274 -28.46 11.47 28.32
N MET A 275 -27.25 11.02 27.99
CA MET A 275 -27.03 9.84 27.16
C MET A 275 -27.29 8.57 27.94
N ALA A 276 -26.84 8.46 29.19
CA ALA A 276 -27.15 7.33 30.06
C ALA A 276 -28.67 7.17 30.30
N VAL A 277 -29.38 8.28 30.55
CA VAL A 277 -30.84 8.31 30.68
C VAL A 277 -31.52 7.89 29.39
N HIS A 278 -31.05 8.38 28.24
CA HIS A 278 -31.57 7.94 26.94
C HIS A 278 -31.37 6.43 26.75
N LEU A 279 -30.20 5.89 27.09
CA LEU A 279 -29.92 4.45 27.00
C LEU A 279 -30.84 3.62 27.90
N ALA A 280 -31.11 4.10 29.12
CA ALA A 280 -32.04 3.46 30.03
C ALA A 280 -33.49 3.46 29.51
N SER A 281 -33.84 4.42 28.66
CA SER A 281 -35.18 4.54 28.05
C SER A 281 -35.38 3.69 26.79
N LEU A 282 -34.31 3.09 26.26
CA LEU A 282 -34.37 2.29 25.04
C LEU A 282 -35.08 0.96 25.30
N THR A 283 -35.83 0.48 24.30
CA THR A 283 -36.31 -0.91 24.31
C THR A 283 -35.12 -1.87 24.33
N ASP A 284 -35.31 -3.11 24.81
CA ASP A 284 -34.24 -4.12 24.83
C ASP A 284 -33.52 -4.29 23.47
N MET A 285 -34.25 -4.11 22.37
CA MET A 285 -33.66 -4.15 21.03
C MET A 285 -32.84 -2.92 20.69
N GLU A 286 -33.37 -1.73 20.94
CA GLU A 286 -32.63 -0.50 20.74
C GLU A 286 -31.41 -0.48 21.67
N PHE A 287 -31.54 -0.93 22.91
CA PHE A 287 -30.45 -1.04 23.86
C PHE A 287 -29.40 -2.06 23.40
N LEU A 288 -29.80 -3.20 22.86
CA LEU A 288 -28.87 -4.16 22.26
C LEU A 288 -28.13 -3.56 21.06
N LEU A 289 -28.87 -2.91 20.14
CA LEU A 289 -28.31 -2.22 18.98
C LEU A 289 -27.33 -1.15 19.44
N VAL A 290 -27.66 -0.45 20.52
CA VAL A 290 -26.86 0.62 21.06
C VAL A 290 -25.69 0.08 21.88
N ILE A 291 -25.76 -1.02 22.63
CA ILE A 291 -24.57 -1.68 23.23
C ILE A 291 -23.62 -2.12 22.12
N LEU A 292 -24.15 -2.78 21.09
CA LEU A 292 -23.37 -3.18 19.93
C LEU A 292 -22.78 -1.93 19.27
N VAL A 293 -23.53 -0.86 19.05
CA VAL A 293 -23.02 0.36 18.43
C VAL A 293 -22.13 1.20 19.36
N LEU A 294 -22.29 1.17 20.68
CA LEU A 294 -21.58 1.98 21.70
C LEU A 294 -20.23 1.40 22.08
N PHE A 295 -19.92 0.17 21.68
CA PHE A 295 -18.53 -0.24 21.52
C PHE A 295 -17.72 0.70 20.57
N ARG A 296 -18.38 1.68 19.93
CA ARG A 296 -17.79 2.85 19.24
C ARG A 296 -17.19 3.92 20.17
N VAL A 297 -17.34 3.84 21.49
CA VAL A 297 -16.75 4.80 22.45
C VAL A 297 -15.95 4.05 23.53
N GLN A 298 -14.63 4.15 23.44
CA GLN A 298 -13.62 3.86 24.48
C GLN A 298 -13.94 2.77 25.54
N VAL A 299 -13.71 1.49 25.24
CA VAL A 299 -13.08 0.65 26.27
C VAL A 299 -11.60 1.01 26.31
N ARG A 300 -11.26 1.88 27.25
CA ARG A 300 -9.94 1.94 27.88
C ARG A 300 -10.14 2.44 29.30
N ILE A 301 -10.35 1.49 30.21
CA ILE A 301 -9.48 1.47 31.38
C ILE A 301 -8.12 1.04 30.83
N ILE A 302 -7.22 2.01 30.67
CA ILE A 302 -5.78 1.69 30.59
C ILE A 302 -5.37 1.38 32.02
N THR A 303 -5.64 0.16 32.45
CA THR A 303 -4.73 -0.52 33.38
C THR A 303 -3.76 -1.26 32.48
N SER A 304 -2.73 -0.57 31.98
CA SER A 304 -1.57 -1.27 31.40
C SER A 304 -0.74 -1.85 32.55
N GLY A 305 -1.32 -2.83 33.23
CA GLY A 305 -0.64 -3.81 34.05
C GLY A 305 -1.10 -5.16 33.53
N LYS A 306 -0.19 -5.94 32.95
CA LYS A 306 -0.39 -7.40 32.93
C LYS A 306 -0.50 -7.81 34.41
N GLY A 307 -1.72 -7.91 34.92
CA GLY A 307 -2.03 -8.10 36.34
C GLY A 307 -2.51 -6.84 37.06
N GLY A 308 -3.78 -6.43 36.84
CA GLY A 308 -4.68 -5.80 37.84
C GLY A 308 -4.24 -4.59 38.69
N LYS A 309 -3.06 -3.98 38.49
CA LYS A 309 -2.62 -2.80 39.24
C LYS A 309 -2.36 -1.65 38.28
N GLU A 310 -3.08 -0.54 38.47
CA GLU A 310 -2.75 0.75 37.87
C GLU A 310 -1.34 1.16 38.29
N GLN A 311 -0.39 1.08 37.36
CA GLN A 311 0.93 1.68 37.53
C GLN A 311 0.92 3.05 36.86
N TYR A 312 0.77 4.09 37.68
CA TYR A 312 1.14 5.44 37.29
C TYR A 312 2.66 5.50 37.14
N ILE A 313 3.10 6.04 36.01
CA ILE A 313 4.50 6.08 35.61
C ILE A 313 4.88 7.54 35.43
N ILE A 314 6.04 7.93 35.94
CA ILE A 314 6.62 9.24 35.70
C ILE A 314 7.73 9.15 34.68
N LEU A 315 7.75 10.13 33.78
CA LEU A 315 8.80 10.30 32.78
C LEU A 315 9.40 11.69 32.98
N ILE A 316 10.72 11.75 33.09
CA ILE A 316 11.41 13.00 33.31
C ILE A 316 12.24 13.33 32.09
N PHE A 317 12.00 14.52 31.57
CA PHE A 317 12.62 15.00 30.35
C PHE A 317 13.52 16.19 30.66
N GLY A 318 14.66 16.27 29.98
CA GLY A 318 15.52 17.45 30.02
C GLY A 318 16.68 17.38 30.99
N GLU A 319 16.76 16.35 31.83
CA GLU A 319 17.95 16.04 32.62
C GLU A 319 19.00 15.33 31.76
N SER A 320 20.28 15.60 32.01
CA SER A 320 21.37 14.74 31.54
C SER A 320 21.30 13.38 32.25
N GLN A 321 21.95 12.35 31.68
CA GLN A 321 21.97 11.03 32.32
C GLN A 321 22.59 11.06 33.72
N GLN A 322 23.64 11.86 33.92
CA GLN A 322 24.29 12.02 35.23
C GLN A 322 23.39 12.76 36.24
N GLU A 323 22.74 13.86 35.83
CA GLU A 323 21.77 14.57 36.68
C GLU A 323 20.58 13.68 37.03
N HIS A 324 20.09 12.91 36.06
CA HIS A 324 19.02 11.97 36.27
C HIS A 324 19.41 10.89 37.28
N GLU A 325 20.58 10.28 37.14
CA GLU A 325 21.09 9.28 38.09
C GLU A 325 21.33 9.87 39.49
N ALA A 326 21.79 11.13 39.59
CA ALA A 326 21.97 11.83 40.86
C ALA A 326 20.62 12.17 41.53
N ASN A 327 19.67 12.71 40.77
CA ASN A 327 18.35 13.10 41.27
C ASN A 327 17.45 11.90 41.56
N ASN A 328 17.57 10.81 40.78
CA ASN A 328 16.79 9.59 40.99
C ASN A 328 17.13 8.91 42.32
N ARG A 329 18.33 9.12 42.88
CA ARG A 329 18.69 8.62 44.22
C ARG A 329 17.98 9.36 45.36
N SER A 330 17.54 10.60 45.13
CA SER A 330 17.00 11.47 46.17
C SER A 330 15.52 11.81 46.01
N ARG A 331 14.94 11.63 44.81
CA ARG A 331 13.54 11.96 44.55
C ARG A 331 12.62 10.76 44.71
N ALA A 332 11.52 10.98 45.44
CA ALA A 332 10.40 10.06 45.49
C ALA A 332 9.16 10.79 44.96
N TRP A 333 8.52 10.19 43.97
CA TRP A 333 7.28 10.71 43.43
C TRP A 333 6.09 10.07 44.16
N LYS A 334 5.14 10.90 44.61
CA LYS A 334 3.93 10.43 45.28
C LYS A 334 2.69 10.99 44.60
N LEU A 335 1.66 10.18 44.48
CA LEU A 335 0.30 10.58 44.11
C LEU A 335 -0.64 10.03 45.18
N GLY A 336 -1.06 10.87 46.12
CA GLY A 336 -1.70 10.43 47.37
C GLY A 336 -0.73 9.56 48.20
N SER A 337 -1.18 8.38 48.63
CA SER A 337 -0.37 7.39 49.34
C SER A 337 0.49 6.51 48.42
N GLN A 338 0.29 6.57 47.10
CA GLN A 338 1.00 5.72 46.15
C GLN A 338 2.34 6.33 45.74
N ILE A 339 3.42 5.56 45.89
CA ILE A 339 4.75 5.91 45.35
C ILE A 339 4.77 5.54 43.86
N LEU A 340 5.11 6.50 43.01
CA LEU A 340 5.13 6.31 41.57
C LEU A 340 6.52 5.89 41.10
N SER A 341 6.55 4.90 40.21
CA SER A 341 7.80 4.45 39.58
C SER A 341 8.16 5.35 38.41
N GLU A 342 9.39 5.84 38.41
CA GLU A 342 9.95 6.52 37.27
C GLU A 342 10.41 5.49 36.21
N LYS A 343 10.11 5.75 34.93
CA LYS A 343 10.60 4.92 33.82
C LYS A 343 11.44 5.74 32.85
N GLY A 344 12.45 5.09 32.28
CA GLY A 344 13.26 5.69 31.21
C GLY A 344 12.55 5.79 29.86
N SER A 345 11.46 5.03 29.66
CA SER A 345 10.73 5.01 28.40
C SER A 345 9.23 4.73 28.55
N TRP A 346 8.43 5.23 27.60
CA TRP A 346 6.98 5.02 27.54
C TRP A 346 6.47 4.97 26.11
N SER A 347 5.53 4.08 25.82
CA SER A 347 4.89 4.00 24.50
C SER A 347 3.50 4.63 24.56
N ASN A 348 3.27 5.68 23.76
CA ASN A 348 1.98 6.31 23.60
C ASN A 348 1.59 6.38 22.12
N LEU A 349 0.40 5.85 21.77
CA LEU A 349 -0.09 5.75 20.39
C LEU A 349 0.93 5.08 19.44
N GLY A 350 1.67 4.09 19.95
CA GLY A 350 2.75 3.40 19.22
C GLY A 350 4.04 4.21 19.05
N LYS A 351 4.13 5.41 19.64
CA LYS A 351 5.36 6.22 19.66
C LYS A 351 6.09 5.99 20.98
N LEU A 352 7.36 5.62 20.88
CA LEU A 352 8.25 5.52 22.04
C LEU A 352 8.77 6.91 22.42
N TRP A 353 8.54 7.27 23.67
CA TRP A 353 9.11 8.44 24.35
C TRP A 353 10.23 7.97 25.24
N LEU A 354 11.39 8.62 25.14
CA LEU A 354 12.58 8.30 25.93
C LEU A 354 13.00 9.51 26.75
N ALA A 355 13.16 9.30 28.05
CA ALA A 355 13.66 10.29 28.98
C ALA A 355 15.10 10.71 28.62
N ASN A 356 15.95 9.70 28.34
CA ASN A 356 17.39 9.85 28.11
C ASN A 356 17.78 10.28 26.68
N ARG A 357 16.81 10.54 25.79
CA ARG A 357 17.02 10.88 24.36
C ARG A 357 17.89 9.88 23.58
N ASP A 358 18.07 8.64 24.07
CA ASP A 358 18.88 7.65 23.36
C ASP A 358 18.13 7.09 22.15
N SER A 359 18.54 7.46 20.95
CA SER A 359 17.89 7.02 19.71
C SER A 359 18.00 5.51 19.45
N LYS A 360 18.84 4.75 20.18
CA LYS A 360 19.04 3.30 19.95
C LYS A 360 17.75 2.50 20.04
N GLU A 361 16.93 2.71 21.08
CA GLU A 361 15.70 1.93 21.26
C GLU A 361 14.66 2.27 20.17
N ILE A 362 14.57 3.55 19.78
CA ILE A 362 13.70 4.01 18.68
C ILE A 362 14.11 3.32 17.38
N VAL A 363 15.41 3.33 17.06
CA VAL A 363 15.97 2.72 15.84
C VAL A 363 15.78 1.21 15.85
N SER A 364 16.01 0.55 16.98
CA SER A 364 15.77 -0.90 17.13
C SER A 364 14.30 -1.26 16.86
N LYS A 365 13.35 -0.52 17.44
CA LYS A 365 11.91 -0.73 17.19
C LYS A 365 11.54 -0.44 15.73
N ALA A 366 12.04 0.66 15.17
CA ALA A 366 11.80 1.01 13.77
C ALA A 366 12.36 -0.06 12.82
N THR A 367 13.60 -0.51 13.02
CA THR A 367 14.20 -1.57 12.19
C THR A 367 13.45 -2.89 12.32
N CYS A 368 12.98 -3.26 13.52
CA CYS A 368 12.10 -4.42 13.72
C CYS A 368 10.80 -4.28 12.92
N ALA A 369 10.08 -3.16 13.06
CA ALA A 369 8.87 -2.88 12.31
C ALA A 369 9.10 -2.86 10.79
N GLY A 370 10.24 -2.33 10.34
CA GLY A 370 10.66 -2.36 8.94
C GLY A 370 10.84 -3.79 8.43
N ARG A 371 11.59 -4.64 9.17
CA ARG A 371 11.80 -6.06 8.83
C ARG A 371 10.48 -6.83 8.77
N GLU A 372 9.60 -6.66 9.74
CA GLU A 372 8.26 -7.27 9.71
C GLU A 372 7.50 -6.95 8.42
N VAL A 373 7.53 -5.69 7.99
CA VAL A 373 6.85 -5.29 6.74
C VAL A 373 7.56 -5.85 5.52
N CYS A 374 8.90 -5.92 5.52
CA CYS A 374 9.63 -6.61 4.46
C CYS A 374 9.14 -8.06 4.32
N PHE A 375 9.06 -8.83 5.41
CA PHE A 375 8.55 -10.21 5.39
C PHE A 375 7.11 -10.30 4.90
N MET A 376 6.25 -9.40 5.39
CA MET A 376 4.84 -9.35 4.95
C MET A 376 4.71 -9.07 3.45
N LEU A 377 5.47 -8.12 2.91
CA LEU A 377 5.44 -7.77 1.49
C LEU A 377 6.07 -8.88 0.63
N MET A 378 7.16 -9.50 1.07
CA MET A 378 7.76 -10.65 0.39
C MET A 378 6.74 -11.77 0.21
N ALA A 379 5.90 -12.02 1.22
CA ALA A 379 4.83 -12.99 1.14
C ALA A 379 3.72 -12.63 0.15
N VAL A 380 3.62 -11.37 -0.29
CA VAL A 380 2.70 -10.88 -1.34
C VAL A 380 3.37 -10.92 -2.72
N GLY A 381 4.64 -11.29 -2.79
CA GLY A 381 5.39 -11.43 -4.04
C GLY A 381 6.38 -10.29 -4.29
N THR A 382 6.67 -9.41 -3.32
CA THR A 382 7.74 -8.39 -3.48
C THR A 382 9.14 -8.99 -3.32
N ARG A 383 9.47 -9.94 -4.19
CA ARG A 383 10.75 -10.65 -4.26
C ARG A 383 11.07 -10.94 -5.73
N TYR A 384 12.32 -11.26 -6.02
CA TYR A 384 12.72 -11.75 -7.33
C TYR A 384 11.83 -12.90 -7.84
N GLY A 385 11.48 -12.85 -9.12
CA GLY A 385 10.53 -13.79 -9.74
C GLY A 385 9.06 -13.60 -9.35
N GLY A 386 8.74 -12.63 -8.49
CA GLY A 386 7.37 -12.30 -8.08
C GLY A 386 6.79 -11.11 -8.86
N LEU A 387 6.43 -10.06 -8.13
CA LEU A 387 5.93 -8.81 -8.71
C LEU A 387 7.07 -8.03 -9.36
N ASN A 388 6.76 -7.32 -10.46
CA ASN A 388 7.68 -6.37 -11.07
C ASN A 388 8.24 -5.38 -10.01
N PRO A 389 9.54 -5.04 -10.03
CA PRO A 389 10.18 -4.22 -9.00
C PRO A 389 9.56 -2.82 -8.83
N MET A 390 8.98 -2.23 -9.89
CA MET A 390 8.23 -0.97 -9.77
C MET A 390 6.95 -1.12 -8.94
N VAL A 391 6.28 -2.25 -9.07
CA VAL A 391 5.07 -2.54 -8.28
C VAL A 391 5.47 -2.77 -6.83
N SER A 392 6.53 -3.55 -6.62
CA SER A 392 7.10 -3.82 -5.30
C SER A 392 7.57 -2.54 -4.60
N SER A 393 8.25 -1.65 -5.30
CA SER A 393 8.72 -0.36 -4.76
C SER A 393 7.55 0.55 -4.38
N ASN A 394 6.49 0.55 -5.20
CA ASN A 394 5.26 1.29 -4.89
C ASN A 394 4.54 0.74 -3.65
N LEU A 395 4.52 -0.58 -3.45
CA LEU A 395 3.98 -1.19 -2.23
C LEU A 395 4.83 -0.82 -1.01
N TRP A 396 6.17 -0.86 -1.13
CA TRP A 396 7.06 -0.42 -0.07
C TRP A 396 6.87 1.06 0.28
N ARG A 397 6.80 1.95 -0.72
CA ARG A 397 6.57 3.39 -0.50
C ARG A 397 5.22 3.66 0.17
N LYS A 398 4.17 2.90 -0.16
CA LYS A 398 2.81 3.12 0.36
C LYS A 398 2.49 2.40 1.66
N ILE A 399 3.20 1.33 1.99
CA ILE A 399 2.90 0.46 3.15
C ILE A 399 4.13 0.34 4.06
N GLY A 400 5.27 -0.04 3.48
CA GLY A 400 6.56 -0.18 4.16
C GLY A 400 7.01 1.09 4.86
N ILE A 401 7.33 2.12 4.08
CA ILE A 401 7.85 3.40 4.56
C ILE A 401 6.94 4.05 5.62
N PRO A 402 5.60 4.08 5.49
CA PRO A 402 4.72 4.57 6.55
C PRO A 402 4.80 3.82 7.88
N LYS A 403 4.82 2.47 7.88
CA LYS A 403 4.93 1.68 9.12
C LYS A 403 6.36 1.71 9.68
N PHE A 404 7.36 1.65 8.80
CA PHE A 404 8.78 1.68 9.15
C PHE A 404 9.20 3.00 9.82
N LEU A 405 8.73 4.13 9.28
CA LEU A 405 9.10 5.48 9.73
C LEU A 405 7.97 6.18 10.49
N TYR A 406 7.16 5.42 11.23
CA TYR A 406 6.07 5.98 12.00
C TYR A 406 6.62 6.85 13.16
N GLY A 407 6.23 8.13 13.19
CA GLY A 407 6.67 9.08 14.21
C GLY A 407 8.05 9.69 13.97
N SER A 408 8.67 9.43 12.81
CA SER A 408 10.02 9.90 12.51
C SER A 408 10.18 11.41 12.43
N GLU A 409 9.07 12.14 12.28
CA GLU A 409 9.05 13.61 12.30
C GLU A 409 9.52 14.23 13.64
N LEU A 410 9.63 13.43 14.69
CA LEU A 410 10.10 13.86 16.02
C LEU A 410 11.48 13.28 16.39
N TRP A 411 12.05 12.39 15.58
CA TRP A 411 13.28 11.71 15.95
C TRP A 411 14.50 12.63 15.85
N GLN A 412 15.36 12.53 16.86
CA GLN A 412 16.67 13.17 16.91
C GLN A 412 17.72 12.07 16.72
N LEU A 413 18.19 11.89 15.49
CA LEU A 413 19.04 10.76 15.11
C LEU A 413 20.47 11.21 14.85
N LYS A 414 21.43 10.35 15.20
CA LYS A 414 22.84 10.47 14.82
C LYS A 414 23.08 9.74 13.51
N MET A 415 24.21 10.02 12.85
CA MET A 415 24.55 9.39 11.55
C MET A 415 24.51 7.85 11.58
N ASN A 416 25.02 7.23 12.65
CA ASN A 416 24.99 5.78 12.83
C ASN A 416 23.56 5.21 12.85
N ASN A 417 22.59 5.98 13.33
CA ASN A 417 21.19 5.56 13.34
C ASN A 417 20.59 5.53 11.93
N TYR A 418 20.90 6.54 11.10
CA TYR A 418 20.48 6.54 9.71
C TYR A 418 21.06 5.34 8.95
N ILE A 419 22.33 4.99 9.18
CA ILE A 419 22.96 3.83 8.57
C ILE A 419 22.21 2.53 8.93
N GLU A 420 21.85 2.32 10.19
CA GLU A 420 21.08 1.14 10.61
C GLU A 420 19.69 1.06 9.98
N LEU A 421 18.97 2.18 9.92
CA LEU A 421 17.68 2.25 9.24
C LEU A 421 17.81 1.98 7.73
N GLU A 422 18.85 2.55 7.11
CA GLU A 422 19.11 2.41 5.68
C GLU A 422 19.44 0.95 5.30
N LYS A 423 20.07 0.18 6.19
CA LYS A 423 20.30 -1.26 5.98
C LYS A 423 18.99 -2.01 5.71
N VAL A 424 17.92 -1.72 6.45
CA VAL A 424 16.61 -2.37 6.27
C VAL A 424 16.03 -2.06 4.89
N GLN A 425 16.03 -0.79 4.49
CA GLN A 425 15.56 -0.38 3.17
C GLN A 425 16.41 -1.01 2.06
N ASN A 426 17.74 -1.01 2.19
CA ASN A 426 18.65 -1.59 1.20
C ASN A 426 18.44 -3.08 1.00
N ILE A 427 18.25 -3.83 2.09
CA ILE A 427 17.92 -5.27 2.01
C ILE A 427 16.65 -5.45 1.19
N MET A 428 15.60 -4.68 1.51
CA MET A 428 14.31 -4.80 0.84
C MET A 428 14.38 -4.43 -0.65
N VAL A 429 15.06 -3.34 -0.97
CA VAL A 429 15.24 -2.84 -2.34
C VAL A 429 16.04 -3.82 -3.19
N ARG A 430 17.08 -4.47 -2.63
CA ARG A 430 17.83 -5.53 -3.32
C ARG A 430 16.96 -6.77 -3.57
N ILE A 431 16.19 -7.21 -2.57
CA ILE A 431 15.29 -8.37 -2.69
C ILE A 431 14.23 -8.16 -3.78
N MET A 432 13.62 -6.97 -3.86
CA MET A 432 12.64 -6.65 -4.90
C MET A 432 13.19 -6.81 -6.30
N GLN A 433 14.47 -6.49 -6.47
CA GLN A 433 15.17 -6.47 -7.75
C GLN A 433 16.00 -7.72 -7.99
N GLY A 434 16.04 -8.68 -7.06
CA GLY A 434 16.94 -9.84 -7.17
C GLY A 434 18.42 -9.50 -7.25
N LEU A 435 18.85 -8.38 -6.66
CA LEU A 435 20.25 -7.95 -6.62
C LEU A 435 21.02 -8.69 -5.53
N LEU A 436 22.34 -8.81 -5.71
CA LEU A 436 23.22 -9.45 -4.74
C LEU A 436 23.30 -8.63 -3.44
N PRO A 437 23.57 -9.26 -2.27
CA PRO A 437 23.73 -8.54 -1.01
C PRO A 437 24.84 -7.47 -1.02
N GLY A 438 25.87 -7.68 -1.85
CA GLY A 438 27.01 -6.76 -2.03
C GLY A 438 26.71 -5.54 -2.91
N THR A 439 25.61 -5.53 -3.68
CA THR A 439 25.28 -4.42 -4.58
C THR A 439 25.12 -3.10 -3.81
N SER A 440 25.68 -2.00 -4.32
CA SER A 440 25.53 -0.68 -3.70
C SER A 440 24.07 -0.33 -3.41
N GLY A 441 23.75 0.01 -2.17
CA GLY A 441 22.39 0.41 -1.78
C GLY A 441 21.92 1.68 -2.50
N SER A 442 22.85 2.60 -2.81
CA SER A 442 22.53 3.84 -3.53
C SER A 442 22.13 3.55 -4.98
N ALA A 443 22.82 2.62 -5.65
CA ALA A 443 22.46 2.19 -7.00
C ALA A 443 21.13 1.42 -7.00
N ALA A 444 20.97 0.48 -6.05
CA ALA A 444 19.75 -0.30 -5.93
C ALA A 444 18.51 0.59 -5.68
N ARG A 445 18.61 1.63 -4.84
CA ARG A 445 17.54 2.62 -4.63
C ARG A 445 17.31 3.50 -5.87
N GLY A 446 18.40 3.92 -6.50
CA GLY A 446 18.42 4.70 -7.74
C GLY A 446 17.50 4.11 -8.79
N LEU A 447 17.69 2.83 -9.11
CA LEU A 447 16.90 2.10 -10.11
C LEU A 447 15.38 2.10 -9.88
N LEU A 448 14.93 2.33 -8.65
CA LEU A 448 13.50 2.36 -8.28
C LEU A 448 12.98 3.78 -8.02
N GLY A 449 13.81 4.80 -8.20
CA GLY A 449 13.51 6.19 -7.83
C GLY A 449 13.12 6.32 -6.36
N LEU A 450 13.86 5.67 -5.45
CA LEU A 450 13.62 5.73 -4.01
C LEU A 450 14.64 6.67 -3.35
N LEU A 451 14.13 7.56 -2.49
CA LEU A 451 14.96 8.40 -1.63
C LEU A 451 15.66 7.55 -0.55
N SER A 452 16.75 8.07 0.02
CA SER A 452 17.30 7.49 1.25
C SER A 452 16.30 7.59 2.40
N VAL A 453 16.46 6.75 3.41
CA VAL A 453 15.66 6.82 4.64
C VAL A 453 15.83 8.18 5.32
N GLU A 454 17.04 8.74 5.30
CA GLU A 454 17.31 10.10 5.80
C GLU A 454 16.45 11.15 5.07
N ALA A 455 16.46 11.17 3.74
CA ALA A 455 15.66 12.12 2.97
C ALA A 455 14.14 11.92 3.15
N GLU A 456 13.68 10.68 3.36
CA GLU A 456 12.28 10.39 3.71
C GLU A 456 11.91 10.92 5.12
N ILE A 457 12.83 10.84 6.09
CA ILE A 457 12.64 11.41 7.43
C ILE A 457 12.61 12.94 7.35
N ASP A 458 13.55 13.55 6.60
CA ASP A 458 13.61 14.99 6.40
C ASP A 458 12.34 15.53 5.76
N ASN A 459 11.83 14.85 4.71
CA ASN A 459 10.51 15.14 4.11
C ASN A 459 9.39 15.17 5.16
N ARG A 460 9.36 14.18 6.06
CA ARG A 460 8.33 14.09 7.12
C ARG A 460 8.48 15.21 8.15
N LYS A 461 9.70 15.54 8.55
CA LYS A 461 10.01 16.66 9.45
C LYS A 461 9.58 18.00 8.83
N LEU A 462 9.87 18.23 7.56
CA LEU A 462 9.43 19.41 6.82
C LEU A 462 7.89 19.49 6.70
N TYR A 463 7.20 18.37 6.42
CA TYR A 463 5.73 18.37 6.44
C TYR A 463 5.15 18.64 7.82
N PHE A 464 5.81 18.16 8.86
CA PHE A 464 5.40 18.40 10.24
C PHE A 464 5.60 19.87 10.62
N LEU A 465 6.73 20.49 10.25
CA LEU A 465 6.97 21.92 10.38
C LEU A 465 5.85 22.74 9.73
N GLY A 466 5.56 22.48 8.46
CA GLY A 466 4.51 23.21 7.76
C GLY A 466 3.13 23.02 8.37
N ARG A 467 2.86 21.85 8.99
CA ARG A 467 1.63 21.63 9.76
C ARG A 467 1.61 22.45 11.04
N LEU A 468 2.70 22.48 11.80
CA LEU A 468 2.84 23.22 13.06
C LEU A 468 2.64 24.72 12.85
N ILE A 469 3.30 25.30 11.85
CA ILE A 469 3.21 26.73 11.54
C ILE A 469 1.80 27.12 11.10
N ASN A 470 1.17 26.30 10.25
CA ASN A 470 -0.19 26.55 9.74
C ASN A 470 -1.31 26.22 10.75
N MET A 471 -1.01 25.83 12.00
CA MET A 471 -2.05 25.70 13.04
C MET A 471 -2.55 27.08 13.47
N GLY A 472 -3.76 27.18 14.03
CA GLY A 472 -4.25 28.44 14.60
C GLY A 472 -3.32 28.99 15.69
N ALA A 473 -3.20 30.31 15.82
CA ALA A 473 -2.31 30.96 16.79
C ALA A 473 -2.62 30.60 18.26
N GLY A 474 -3.84 30.14 18.54
CA GLY A 474 -4.24 29.62 19.85
C GLY A 474 -3.71 28.21 20.17
N ALA A 475 -3.25 27.45 19.17
CA ALA A 475 -2.84 26.07 19.36
C ALA A 475 -1.58 25.98 20.27
N PRO A 476 -1.61 25.22 21.39
CA PRO A 476 -0.49 25.11 22.30
C PRO A 476 0.81 24.65 21.62
N CYS A 477 0.73 23.70 20.69
CA CYS A 477 1.90 23.21 19.95
C CYS A 477 2.58 24.30 19.12
N ARG A 478 1.80 25.18 18.46
CA ARG A 478 2.35 26.31 17.67
C ARG A 478 3.01 27.32 18.59
N ARG A 479 2.37 27.67 19.71
CA ARG A 479 2.93 28.60 20.71
C ARG A 479 4.26 28.10 21.27
N VAL A 480 4.32 26.84 21.70
CA VAL A 480 5.55 26.22 22.22
C VAL A 480 6.65 26.18 21.15
N PHE A 481 6.30 25.81 19.91
CA PHE A 481 7.23 25.84 18.79
C PHE A 481 7.78 27.26 18.55
N PHE A 482 6.90 28.26 18.50
CA PHE A 482 7.29 29.65 18.26
C PHE A 482 8.20 30.20 19.37
N ILE A 483 7.88 29.95 20.65
CA ILE A 483 8.73 30.32 21.78
C ILE A 483 10.12 29.69 21.65
N ARG A 484 10.19 28.40 21.29
CA ARG A 484 11.46 27.70 21.09
C ARG A 484 12.23 28.22 19.88
N LEU A 485 11.55 28.56 18.79
CA LEU A 485 12.13 29.14 17.59
C LEU A 485 12.73 30.51 17.88
N LEU A 486 11.99 31.36 18.57
CA LEU A 486 12.45 32.66 19.05
C LEU A 486 13.64 32.53 20.00
N ARG A 487 13.56 31.62 20.98
CA ARG A 487 14.67 31.33 21.90
C ARG A 487 15.92 30.88 21.15
N TRP A 488 15.77 30.08 20.10
CA TRP A 488 16.87 29.67 19.23
C TRP A 488 17.49 30.85 18.50
N LYS A 489 16.68 31.71 17.90
CA LYS A 489 17.14 32.94 17.22
C LYS A 489 17.90 33.90 18.14
N TRP A 490 17.49 34.03 19.41
CA TRP A 490 18.14 34.94 20.36
C TRP A 490 19.36 34.33 21.07
N ASN A 491 19.51 33.00 21.10
CA ASN A 491 20.62 32.31 21.78
C ASN A 491 21.70 31.81 20.81
N CYS A 492 22.06 32.60 19.78
CA CYS A 492 23.02 32.23 18.72
C CYS A 492 24.43 31.75 19.15
N GLY A 493 24.72 31.59 20.45
CA GLY A 493 25.98 31.04 20.97
C GLY A 493 25.87 29.74 21.78
N LYS A 494 24.67 29.26 22.15
CA LYS A 494 24.52 28.02 22.95
C LYS A 494 24.05 26.86 22.07
N LYS A 495 24.66 25.68 22.23
CA LYS A 495 24.24 24.43 21.56
C LYS A 495 22.84 24.03 22.04
N LEU A 496 21.81 24.54 21.37
CA LEU A 496 20.45 24.09 21.57
C LEU A 496 20.28 22.72 20.92
N THR A 497 19.45 21.88 21.52
CA THR A 497 19.17 20.52 21.04
C THR A 497 17.67 20.33 20.86
N GLY A 498 17.28 19.42 19.96
CA GLY A 498 15.89 19.07 19.69
C GLY A 498 15.39 19.59 18.34
N PHE A 499 14.06 19.63 18.19
CA PHE A 499 13.41 19.81 16.90
C PHE A 499 13.75 21.12 16.15
N VAL A 500 13.96 22.23 16.85
CA VAL A 500 14.21 23.54 16.19
C VAL A 500 15.61 23.59 15.54
N PRO A 501 16.72 23.30 16.23
CA PRO A 501 18.03 23.19 15.59
C PRO A 501 18.03 22.21 14.40
N ASP A 502 17.47 21.03 14.61
CA ASP A 502 17.38 19.96 13.61
C ASP A 502 16.58 20.40 12.37
N ILE A 503 15.43 21.07 12.53
CA ILE A 503 14.67 21.56 11.37
C ILE A 503 15.38 22.71 10.65
N VAL A 504 16.13 23.55 11.34
CA VAL A 504 16.93 24.62 10.72
C VAL A 504 18.04 24.01 9.86
N GLU A 505 18.76 23.01 10.38
CA GLU A 505 19.78 22.28 9.62
C GLU A 505 19.18 21.60 8.38
N ILE A 506 18.02 20.96 8.51
CA ILE A 506 17.31 20.36 7.38
C ILE A 506 16.87 21.42 6.37
N LEU A 507 16.31 22.55 6.80
CA LEU A 507 15.93 23.63 5.90
C LEU A 507 17.14 24.20 5.15
N ALA A 508 18.28 24.37 5.81
CA ALA A 508 19.53 24.78 5.17
C ALA A 508 20.03 23.73 4.16
N LYS A 509 20.01 22.44 4.54
CA LYS A 509 20.40 21.31 3.67
C LYS A 509 19.65 21.28 2.34
N TYR A 510 18.40 21.74 2.32
CA TYR A 510 17.52 21.72 1.14
C TYR A 510 17.26 23.12 0.55
N ASP A 511 18.06 24.13 0.90
CA ASP A 511 17.92 25.51 0.40
C ASP A 511 16.54 26.15 0.68
N LEU A 512 15.89 25.74 1.78
CA LEU A 512 14.57 26.21 2.24
C LEU A 512 14.63 27.15 3.44
N LEU A 513 15.82 27.47 3.95
CA LEU A 513 15.99 28.30 5.16
C LEU A 513 15.32 29.67 5.05
N GLN A 514 15.34 30.27 3.86
CA GLN A 514 14.72 31.59 3.62
C GLN A 514 13.21 31.59 3.85
N VAL A 515 12.53 30.46 3.67
CA VAL A 515 11.09 30.34 3.97
C VAL A 515 10.83 30.52 5.46
N LEU A 516 11.68 29.95 6.32
CA LEU A 516 11.56 30.10 7.77
C LEU A 516 11.95 31.52 8.23
N ILE A 517 12.96 32.12 7.62
CA ILE A 517 13.35 33.51 7.90
C ILE A 517 12.21 34.46 7.56
N THR A 518 11.61 34.31 6.38
CA THR A 518 10.45 35.09 5.94
C THR A 518 9.29 34.97 6.93
N TYR A 519 8.98 33.75 7.38
CA TYR A 519 7.97 33.53 8.41
C TYR A 519 8.28 34.22 9.74
N ILE A 520 9.54 34.20 10.19
CA ILE A 520 9.91 34.88 11.44
C ILE A 520 9.75 36.40 11.32
N LEU A 521 10.06 36.97 10.15
CA LEU A 521 10.03 38.42 9.94
C LEU A 521 8.63 38.97 9.64
N THR A 522 7.85 38.24 8.84
CA THR A 522 6.59 38.71 8.27
C THR A 522 5.37 37.94 8.77
N ASN A 523 5.57 36.84 9.49
CA ASN A 523 4.55 35.85 9.84
C ASN A 523 3.86 35.22 8.60
N ASP A 524 4.44 35.38 7.40
CA ASP A 524 3.98 34.73 6.18
C ASP A 524 4.68 33.38 5.98
N PHE A 525 3.90 32.33 5.74
CA PHE A 525 4.39 30.99 5.48
C PHE A 525 3.54 30.34 4.39
N PRO A 526 4.14 29.57 3.46
CA PRO A 526 3.38 28.93 2.40
C PRO A 526 2.24 28.06 2.93
N ILE A 527 1.05 28.25 2.35
CA ILE A 527 -0.10 27.41 2.66
C ILE A 527 0.22 25.92 2.47
N LYS A 528 -0.47 25.05 3.20
CA LYS A 528 -0.18 23.60 3.26
C LYS A 528 0.05 22.92 1.90
N THR A 529 -0.74 23.25 0.89
CA THR A 529 -0.63 22.67 -0.47
C THR A 529 0.62 23.15 -1.20
N LEU A 530 0.93 24.45 -1.10
CA LEU A 530 2.12 25.06 -1.69
C LEU A 530 3.39 24.57 -0.99
N TRP A 531 3.42 24.58 0.35
CA TRP A 531 4.54 24.03 1.12
C TRP A 531 4.84 22.58 0.75
N LYS A 532 3.79 21.75 0.63
CA LYS A 532 3.95 20.36 0.21
C LYS A 532 4.56 20.25 -1.20
N LYS A 533 4.16 21.09 -2.15
CA LYS A 533 4.76 21.12 -3.49
C LYS A 533 6.23 21.54 -3.42
N THR A 534 6.55 22.58 -2.66
CA THR A 534 7.93 23.06 -2.47
C THR A 534 8.84 21.97 -1.91
N VAL A 535 8.41 21.29 -0.85
CA VAL A 535 9.17 20.17 -0.23
C VAL A 535 9.34 19.00 -1.21
N ASN A 536 8.28 18.59 -1.92
CA ASN A 536 8.38 17.50 -2.92
C ASN A 536 9.26 17.84 -4.13
N LYS A 537 9.58 19.13 -4.34
CA LYS A 537 10.52 19.56 -5.37
C LYS A 537 11.95 19.55 -4.85
N HIS A 538 12.22 20.32 -3.79
CA HIS A 538 13.58 20.60 -3.33
C HIS A 538 14.27 19.38 -2.70
N VAL A 539 13.53 18.55 -1.95
CA VAL A 539 14.13 17.38 -1.29
C VAL A 539 14.63 16.35 -2.30
N PRO A 540 13.83 15.91 -3.29
CA PRO A 540 14.33 15.01 -4.33
C PRO A 540 15.43 15.62 -5.20
N GLU A 541 15.34 16.89 -5.58
CA GLU A 541 16.36 17.57 -6.41
C GLU A 541 17.73 17.58 -5.71
N GLN A 542 17.76 17.97 -4.43
CA GLN A 542 18.99 17.98 -3.65
C GLN A 542 19.53 16.58 -3.39
N TYR A 543 18.64 15.62 -3.09
CA TYR A 543 19.04 14.23 -2.91
C TYR A 543 19.65 13.66 -4.20
N ASP A 544 19.06 13.95 -5.35
CA ASP A 544 19.54 13.53 -6.66
C ASP A 544 20.95 14.06 -6.95
N ARG A 545 21.23 15.34 -6.62
CA ARG A 545 22.58 15.92 -6.72
C ARG A 545 23.61 15.16 -5.89
N VAL A 546 23.33 14.97 -4.60
CA VAL A 546 24.22 14.25 -3.68
C VAL A 546 24.39 12.78 -4.09
N TRP A 547 23.31 12.16 -4.56
CA TRP A 547 23.32 10.79 -5.05
C TRP A 547 24.20 10.66 -6.30
N ARG A 548 24.09 11.57 -7.28
CA ARG A 548 24.92 11.59 -8.49
C ARG A 548 26.40 11.69 -8.15
N GLU A 549 26.78 12.63 -7.29
CA GLU A 549 28.17 12.80 -6.84
C GLU A 549 28.71 11.54 -6.15
N LYS A 550 27.88 10.88 -5.34
CA LYS A 550 28.26 9.64 -4.66
C LYS A 550 28.45 8.48 -5.63
N ILE A 551 27.61 8.40 -6.66
CA ILE A 551 27.66 7.36 -7.67
C ILE A 551 28.88 7.57 -8.60
N SER A 552 29.14 8.81 -9.04
CA SER A 552 30.25 9.11 -9.95
C SER A 552 31.63 8.93 -9.31
N LYS A 553 31.75 9.16 -7.99
CA LYS A 553 33.00 8.91 -7.24
C LYS A 553 33.28 7.43 -7.00
N ASN A 554 32.33 6.52 -7.26
CA ASN A 554 32.52 5.10 -7.03
C ASN A 554 32.87 4.38 -8.33
N ASN A 555 34.15 4.02 -8.50
CA ASN A 555 34.66 3.31 -9.68
C ASN A 555 33.91 2.01 -10.00
N GLN A 556 33.40 1.29 -8.98
CA GLN A 556 32.62 0.06 -9.19
C GLN A 556 31.25 0.33 -9.83
N LEU A 557 30.78 1.57 -9.80
CA LEU A 557 29.51 2.02 -10.36
C LEU A 557 29.73 2.86 -11.61
N TYR A 558 30.89 2.75 -12.27
CA TYR A 558 31.18 3.50 -13.51
C TYR A 558 30.09 3.30 -14.57
N LEU A 559 29.80 2.04 -14.95
CA LEU A 559 28.76 1.72 -15.94
C LEU A 559 27.39 2.25 -15.50
N TYR A 560 27.04 2.05 -14.23
CA TYR A 560 25.82 2.56 -13.63
C TYR A 560 25.70 4.08 -13.75
N SER A 561 26.77 4.82 -13.44
CA SER A 561 26.79 6.29 -13.47
C SER A 561 26.60 6.86 -14.87
N LYS A 562 27.02 6.11 -15.90
CA LYS A 562 26.88 6.47 -17.30
C LYS A 562 25.47 6.19 -17.81
N VAL A 563 24.93 5.00 -17.51
CA VAL A 563 23.60 4.58 -17.98
C VAL A 563 22.46 5.24 -17.21
N HIS A 564 22.66 5.46 -15.90
CA HIS A 564 21.62 5.95 -15.00
C HIS A 564 22.04 7.26 -14.34
N THR A 565 21.66 8.36 -15.00
CA THR A 565 22.13 9.71 -14.65
C THR A 565 21.24 10.42 -13.62
N LYS A 566 20.03 9.93 -13.35
CA LYS A 566 19.07 10.50 -12.39
C LYS A 566 18.53 9.42 -11.47
N ASN A 567 18.22 9.78 -10.23
CA ASN A 567 17.55 8.91 -9.25
C ASN A 567 16.05 8.77 -9.59
N GLU A 568 15.76 8.08 -10.67
CA GLU A 568 14.42 7.81 -11.15
C GLU A 568 14.23 6.33 -11.47
N VAL A 569 12.99 5.91 -11.77
CA VAL A 569 12.78 4.50 -12.10
C VAL A 569 13.51 4.16 -13.39
N SER A 570 14.38 3.14 -13.34
CA SER A 570 15.11 2.66 -14.50
C SER A 570 14.18 2.23 -15.64
N HIS A 571 14.52 2.64 -16.87
CA HIS A 571 13.82 2.27 -18.10
C HIS A 571 13.67 0.75 -18.24
N TRP A 572 14.68 -0.01 -17.82
CA TRP A 572 14.64 -1.47 -17.77
C TRP A 572 13.46 -2.03 -16.97
N TRP A 573 13.15 -1.44 -15.81
CA TRP A 573 12.00 -1.89 -15.02
C TRP A 573 10.65 -1.48 -15.62
N ILE A 574 10.62 -0.37 -16.35
CA ILE A 574 9.45 0.07 -17.12
C ILE A 574 9.16 -0.91 -18.26
N ILE A 575 10.20 -1.32 -19.00
CA ILE A 575 10.12 -2.31 -20.08
C ILE A 575 9.71 -3.67 -19.53
N ALA A 576 10.34 -4.14 -18.45
CA ALA A 576 10.00 -5.42 -17.81
C ALA A 576 8.55 -5.48 -17.32
N ARG A 577 7.96 -4.33 -16.97
CA ARG A 577 6.55 -4.27 -16.57
C ARG A 577 5.61 -4.51 -17.74
N LYS A 578 5.96 -4.01 -18.94
CA LYS A 578 5.20 -4.21 -20.17
C LYS A 578 5.45 -5.60 -20.77
N ASN A 579 6.64 -6.15 -20.56
CA ASN A 579 7.11 -7.41 -21.14
C ASN A 579 7.59 -8.40 -20.06
N PRO A 580 6.70 -9.00 -19.26
CA PRO A 580 7.09 -9.85 -18.13
C PRO A 580 7.86 -11.12 -18.51
N SER A 581 7.77 -11.58 -19.76
CA SER A 581 8.53 -12.75 -20.25
C SER A 581 10.04 -12.52 -20.25
N PHE A 582 10.49 -11.28 -20.41
CA PHE A 582 11.91 -10.89 -20.45
C PHE A 582 12.46 -10.47 -19.08
N MET A 583 11.72 -10.75 -18.00
CA MET A 583 12.05 -10.27 -16.66
C MET A 583 13.40 -10.81 -16.17
N LYS A 584 13.80 -12.02 -16.58
CA LYS A 584 15.06 -12.65 -16.20
C LYS A 584 16.24 -12.00 -16.93
N GLU A 585 16.11 -11.81 -18.23
CA GLU A 585 17.09 -11.20 -19.12
C GLU A 585 17.36 -9.75 -18.68
N ILE A 586 16.29 -8.98 -18.43
CA ILE A 586 16.40 -7.61 -17.92
C ILE A 586 17.06 -7.58 -16.54
N ASN A 587 16.81 -8.58 -15.69
CA ASN A 587 17.49 -8.69 -14.40
C ASN A 587 19.01 -8.83 -14.56
N ASN A 588 19.45 -9.63 -15.53
CA ASN A 588 20.86 -9.84 -15.82
C ASN A 588 21.53 -8.54 -16.28
N VAL A 589 20.85 -7.76 -17.13
CA VAL A 589 21.34 -6.43 -17.53
C VAL A 589 21.48 -5.51 -16.30
N ILE A 590 20.45 -5.44 -15.45
CA ILE A 590 20.50 -4.61 -14.23
C ILE A 590 21.63 -5.03 -13.29
N ARG A 591 21.84 -6.33 -13.09
CA ARG A 591 22.96 -6.84 -12.27
C ARG A 591 24.31 -6.43 -12.85
N LEU A 592 24.46 -6.51 -14.18
CA LEU A 592 25.67 -6.08 -14.88
C LEU A 592 25.94 -4.59 -14.68
N ILE A 593 24.94 -3.74 -14.93
CA ILE A 593 25.05 -2.28 -14.76
C ILE A 593 25.44 -1.94 -13.32
N CYS A 594 24.86 -2.62 -12.33
CA CYS A 594 25.17 -2.42 -10.92
C CYS A 594 26.48 -3.04 -10.43
N GLY A 595 27.35 -3.57 -11.32
CA GLY A 595 28.61 -4.21 -10.94
C GLY A 595 28.43 -5.49 -10.12
N SER A 596 27.27 -6.13 -10.22
CA SER A 596 26.87 -7.30 -9.42
C SER A 596 27.06 -8.59 -10.21
N TYR A 597 28.28 -8.81 -10.69
CA TYR A 597 28.68 -9.98 -11.45
C TYR A 597 30.01 -10.54 -10.92
N LYS A 598 30.30 -11.80 -11.22
CA LYS A 598 31.57 -12.47 -10.92
C LYS A 598 32.26 -12.80 -12.23
N VAL A 599 33.51 -12.38 -12.38
CA VAL A 599 34.38 -12.81 -13.48
C VAL A 599 34.89 -14.22 -13.15
N ARG A 600 34.67 -15.17 -14.05
CA ARG A 600 35.22 -16.53 -14.02
C ARG A 600 36.63 -16.47 -14.60
N GLY A 601 37.65 -16.37 -13.77
CA GLY A 601 39.03 -16.33 -14.23
C GLY A 601 40.01 -16.17 -13.08
N LYS A 602 41.30 -16.42 -13.36
CA LYS A 602 42.37 -16.07 -12.43
C LYS A 602 42.58 -14.57 -12.49
N ARG A 603 42.43 -13.88 -11.35
CA ARG A 603 42.92 -12.51 -11.21
C ARG A 603 44.44 -12.55 -11.24
N VAL A 604 45.03 -11.83 -12.19
CA VAL A 604 46.47 -11.58 -12.20
C VAL A 604 46.68 -10.25 -11.51
N ASP A 605 47.29 -10.26 -10.33
CA ASP A 605 47.60 -9.05 -9.59
C ASP A 605 48.72 -8.28 -10.31
N HIS A 606 48.35 -7.25 -11.06
CA HIS A 606 49.28 -6.28 -11.63
C HIS A 606 49.31 -5.04 -10.74
N PRO A 607 50.49 -4.44 -10.44
CA PRO A 607 50.65 -3.46 -9.36
C PRO A 607 49.79 -2.18 -9.43
N ASN A 608 49.15 -1.86 -10.56
CA ASN A 608 48.35 -0.63 -10.73
C ASN A 608 46.98 -0.81 -11.40
N THR A 609 46.64 -2.00 -11.91
CA THR A 609 45.38 -2.26 -12.64
C THR A 609 44.99 -3.73 -12.57
N TYR A 610 43.73 -4.03 -12.25
CA TYR A 610 43.24 -5.41 -12.35
C TYR A 610 43.13 -5.82 -13.82
N ILE A 611 43.86 -6.88 -14.19
CA ILE A 611 43.76 -7.51 -15.51
C ILE A 611 43.08 -8.86 -15.31
N ASP A 612 41.95 -9.04 -15.97
CA ASP A 612 41.23 -10.32 -15.98
C ASP A 612 41.62 -11.10 -17.25
N TYR A 613 41.68 -12.43 -17.14
CA TYR A 613 42.02 -13.33 -18.23
C TYR A 613 40.77 -14.06 -18.75
N CYS A 614 40.67 -14.24 -20.07
CA CYS A 614 39.56 -14.94 -20.74
C CYS A 614 40.08 -16.25 -21.29
N ASP A 615 39.62 -17.37 -20.73
CA ASP A 615 39.99 -18.70 -21.23
C ASP A 615 39.58 -18.89 -22.70
N SER A 616 38.40 -18.37 -23.10
CA SER A 616 37.86 -18.52 -24.46
C SER A 616 38.62 -17.75 -25.53
N SER A 617 39.29 -16.65 -25.17
CA SER A 617 40.05 -15.81 -26.13
C SER A 617 41.55 -15.84 -25.92
N ASN A 618 42.02 -16.48 -24.84
CA ASN A 618 43.42 -16.49 -24.40
C ASN A 618 44.02 -15.08 -24.34
N ARG A 619 43.23 -14.10 -23.88
CA ARG A 619 43.62 -12.68 -23.82
C ARG A 619 43.32 -12.08 -22.45
N ASN A 620 44.16 -11.12 -22.09
CA ASN A 620 44.02 -10.23 -20.96
C ASN A 620 43.14 -9.03 -21.35
N TYR A 621 42.29 -8.58 -20.43
CA TYR A 621 41.44 -7.41 -20.65
C TYR A 621 41.25 -6.59 -19.37
N LEU A 622 41.02 -5.29 -19.55
CA LEU A 622 40.82 -4.32 -18.47
C LEU A 622 39.35 -4.20 -18.05
N ASN A 623 38.43 -4.37 -18.99
CA ASN A 623 37.00 -4.25 -18.74
C ASN A 623 36.29 -5.56 -19.12
N PRO A 624 35.94 -6.42 -18.13
CA PRO A 624 35.26 -7.68 -18.39
C PRO A 624 33.98 -7.52 -19.19
N VAL A 625 33.20 -6.47 -18.90
CA VAL A 625 31.91 -6.24 -19.56
C VAL A 625 32.12 -5.89 -21.02
N ASN A 626 33.06 -4.98 -21.31
CA ASN A 626 33.39 -4.61 -22.68
C ASN A 626 33.93 -5.81 -23.47
N HIS A 627 34.84 -6.58 -22.86
CA HIS A 627 35.35 -7.80 -23.48
C HIS A 627 34.23 -8.81 -23.77
N ALA A 628 33.40 -9.13 -22.77
CA ALA A 628 32.34 -10.12 -22.91
C ALA A 628 31.28 -9.73 -23.95
N LEU A 629 30.98 -8.44 -24.09
CA LEU A 629 29.97 -7.96 -25.03
C LEU A 629 30.54 -7.68 -26.43
N LEU A 630 31.77 -7.22 -26.59
CA LEU A 630 32.24 -6.77 -27.91
C LEU A 630 33.32 -7.64 -28.55
N TYR A 631 34.14 -8.32 -27.75
CA TYR A 631 35.36 -8.96 -28.28
C TYR A 631 35.54 -10.44 -27.93
N CYS A 632 34.79 -10.98 -26.99
CA CYS A 632 34.96 -12.35 -26.55
C CYS A 632 34.59 -13.33 -27.67
N LEU A 633 35.51 -14.24 -28.03
CA LEU A 633 35.27 -15.26 -29.06
C LEU A 633 34.09 -16.17 -28.69
N GLY A 634 33.92 -16.48 -27.40
CA GLY A 634 32.80 -17.30 -26.91
C GLY A 634 31.41 -16.64 -27.05
N SER A 635 31.35 -15.36 -27.44
CA SER A 635 30.11 -14.62 -27.67
C SER A 635 29.96 -14.11 -29.11
N GLN A 636 30.81 -14.61 -30.03
CA GLN A 636 30.83 -14.14 -31.42
C GLN A 636 29.52 -14.45 -32.14
N ASN A 637 29.01 -15.66 -32.02
CA ASN A 637 27.75 -16.07 -32.64
C ASN A 637 26.57 -15.19 -32.15
N GLU A 638 26.51 -14.90 -30.85
CA GLU A 638 25.48 -14.03 -30.29
C GLU A 638 25.59 -12.59 -30.82
N ARG A 639 26.81 -12.09 -31.07
CA ARG A 639 27.03 -10.75 -31.66
C ARG A 639 26.55 -10.70 -33.11
N GLU A 640 26.87 -11.72 -33.90
CA GLU A 640 26.42 -11.82 -35.29
C GLU A 640 24.89 -11.84 -35.34
N LEU A 641 24.25 -12.67 -34.51
CA LEU A 641 22.79 -12.72 -34.40
C LEU A 641 22.15 -11.39 -33.94
N LEU A 642 22.83 -10.63 -33.08
CA LEU A 642 22.37 -9.29 -32.70
C LEU A 642 22.42 -8.33 -33.89
N TRP A 643 23.50 -8.35 -34.67
CA TRP A 643 23.67 -7.47 -35.83
C TRP A 643 22.71 -7.82 -36.97
N ASP A 644 22.50 -9.10 -37.23
CA ASP A 644 21.47 -9.56 -38.18
C ASP A 644 20.09 -9.02 -37.77
N TRP A 645 19.75 -9.17 -36.48
CA TRP A 645 18.50 -8.63 -35.96
C TRP A 645 18.40 -7.10 -36.10
N VAL A 646 19.49 -6.37 -35.79
CA VAL A 646 19.55 -4.90 -35.93
C VAL A 646 19.30 -4.48 -37.37
N ASN A 647 19.94 -5.13 -38.34
CA ASN A 647 19.79 -4.84 -39.76
C ASN A 647 18.39 -5.16 -40.28
N ASP A 648 17.77 -6.24 -39.78
CA ASP A 648 16.45 -6.70 -40.24
C ASP A 648 15.28 -5.93 -39.61
N ASN A 649 15.44 -5.40 -38.39
CA ASN A 649 14.32 -4.90 -37.58
C ASN A 649 14.39 -3.40 -37.26
N LEU A 650 15.53 -2.74 -37.44
CA LEU A 650 15.67 -1.30 -37.21
C LEU A 650 15.74 -0.52 -38.52
N PRO A 651 15.29 0.76 -38.55
CA PRO A 651 15.53 1.63 -39.68
C PRO A 651 17.02 1.71 -40.02
N LEU A 652 17.35 1.79 -41.31
CA LEU A 652 18.73 1.79 -41.80
C LEU A 652 19.58 2.89 -41.13
N GLU A 653 19.01 4.07 -40.93
CA GLU A 653 19.69 5.21 -40.29
C GLU A 653 20.10 4.89 -38.85
N VAL A 654 19.27 4.13 -38.15
CA VAL A 654 19.54 3.69 -36.78
C VAL A 654 20.63 2.62 -36.76
N ALA A 655 20.56 1.64 -37.65
CA ALA A 655 21.56 0.57 -37.76
C ALA A 655 22.95 1.15 -38.12
N VAL A 656 23.00 2.05 -39.12
CA VAL A 656 24.22 2.76 -39.50
C VAL A 656 24.76 3.57 -38.32
N TYR A 657 23.90 4.30 -37.60
CA TYR A 657 24.34 5.03 -36.42
C TYR A 657 24.97 4.11 -35.38
N LEU A 658 24.30 3.01 -35.02
CA LEU A 658 24.82 2.04 -34.04
C LEU A 658 26.18 1.49 -34.47
N ALA A 659 26.39 1.25 -35.76
CA ALA A 659 27.67 0.80 -36.32
C ALA A 659 28.77 1.88 -36.29
N THR A 660 28.40 3.18 -36.27
CA THR A 660 29.36 4.29 -36.16
C THR A 660 29.73 4.67 -34.73
N LEU A 661 29.05 4.12 -33.73
CA LEU A 661 29.35 4.39 -32.32
C LEU A 661 30.74 3.88 -31.95
N SER A 662 31.40 4.58 -31.04
CA SER A 662 32.57 4.02 -30.37
C SER A 662 32.17 2.75 -29.62
N ASP A 663 33.10 1.80 -29.44
CA ASP A 663 32.84 0.57 -28.69
C ASP A 663 32.28 0.85 -27.28
N THR A 664 32.74 1.93 -26.63
CA THR A 664 32.21 2.33 -25.32
C THR A 664 30.78 2.82 -25.42
N ASP A 665 30.45 3.65 -26.41
CA ASP A 665 29.11 4.19 -26.58
C ASP A 665 28.13 3.12 -27.04
N PHE A 666 28.55 2.20 -27.91
CA PHE A 666 27.75 1.06 -28.33
C PHE A 666 27.44 0.14 -27.13
N MET A 667 28.45 -0.20 -26.32
CA MET A 667 28.25 -0.95 -25.08
C MET A 667 27.28 -0.23 -24.12
N LEU A 668 27.44 1.07 -23.91
CA LEU A 668 26.52 1.83 -23.04
C LEU A 668 25.10 1.86 -23.61
N THR A 669 24.96 1.95 -24.94
CA THR A 669 23.67 1.90 -25.65
C THR A 669 22.98 0.55 -25.47
N LEU A 670 23.72 -0.56 -25.58
CA LEU A 670 23.21 -1.92 -25.25
C LEU A 670 22.71 -2.01 -23.80
N LEU A 671 23.38 -1.30 -22.88
CA LEU A 671 23.01 -1.23 -21.47
C LEU A 671 21.88 -0.23 -21.18
N GLY A 672 21.33 0.44 -22.19
CA GLY A 672 20.18 1.33 -22.07
C GLY A 672 20.50 2.80 -21.91
N LEU A 673 21.73 3.23 -22.20
CA LEU A 673 22.01 4.65 -22.41
C LEU A 673 21.32 5.10 -23.70
N GLN A 674 20.38 6.04 -23.58
CA GLN A 674 19.77 6.66 -24.74
C GLN A 674 20.66 7.81 -25.21
N SER A 675 21.10 7.75 -26.47
CA SER A 675 21.84 8.84 -27.09
C SER A 675 20.91 10.04 -27.34
N GLU A 676 21.36 11.25 -26.99
CA GLU A 676 20.62 12.48 -27.27
C GLU A 676 20.47 12.73 -28.78
N THR A 677 21.37 12.17 -29.60
CA THR A 677 21.35 12.35 -31.04
C THR A 677 20.33 11.44 -31.75
N LEU A 678 19.82 10.38 -31.09
CA LEU A 678 18.73 9.58 -31.63
C LEU A 678 17.43 9.82 -30.89
N CYS A 679 16.51 10.44 -31.61
CA CYS A 679 15.10 10.38 -31.29
C CYS A 679 14.54 9.02 -31.74
N PHE A 680 14.91 7.95 -31.03
CA PHE A 680 14.18 6.69 -31.17
C PHE A 680 12.72 6.93 -30.80
N ASP A 681 11.79 6.43 -31.61
CA ASP A 681 10.46 6.20 -31.10
C ASP A 681 10.54 5.22 -29.91
N MET A 682 9.71 5.47 -28.89
CA MET A 682 9.74 4.71 -27.63
C MET A 682 9.46 3.23 -27.84
N GLU A 683 8.70 2.86 -28.88
CA GLU A 683 8.45 1.45 -29.22
C GLU A 683 9.69 0.78 -29.81
N LEU A 684 10.35 1.42 -30.78
CA LEU A 684 11.61 0.93 -31.37
C LEU A 684 12.72 0.81 -30.32
N TRP A 685 12.87 1.82 -29.45
CA TRP A 685 13.84 1.75 -28.35
C TRP A 685 13.54 0.59 -27.40
N THR A 686 12.27 0.39 -27.07
CA THR A 686 11.85 -0.74 -26.23
C THR A 686 12.21 -2.07 -26.88
N LEU A 687 11.97 -2.21 -28.18
CA LEU A 687 12.26 -3.42 -28.93
C LEU A 687 13.77 -3.71 -28.98
N TYR A 688 14.58 -2.70 -29.31
CA TYR A 688 16.05 -2.81 -29.28
C TYR A 688 16.56 -3.23 -27.89
N LEU A 689 16.06 -2.62 -26.81
CA LEU A 689 16.48 -2.99 -25.45
C LEU A 689 16.07 -4.41 -25.05
N LEU A 690 14.93 -4.92 -25.51
CA LEU A 690 14.56 -6.31 -25.29
C LEU A 690 15.55 -7.26 -25.97
N GLN A 691 15.92 -6.98 -27.23
CA GLN A 691 16.90 -7.78 -27.95
C GLN A 691 18.28 -7.69 -27.29
N SER A 692 18.72 -6.50 -26.89
CA SER A 692 19.96 -6.29 -26.13
C SER A 692 19.96 -7.08 -24.83
N ALA A 693 18.84 -7.15 -24.10
CA ALA A 693 18.75 -7.95 -22.88
C ALA A 693 18.89 -9.46 -23.15
N CYS A 694 18.27 -9.97 -24.21
CA CYS A 694 18.45 -11.36 -24.66
C CYS A 694 19.91 -11.65 -25.03
N TYR A 695 20.49 -10.80 -25.87
CA TYR A 695 21.88 -10.88 -26.29
C TYR A 695 22.83 -10.92 -25.09
N ILE A 696 22.75 -9.92 -24.20
CA ILE A 696 23.56 -9.83 -22.99
C ILE A 696 23.38 -11.09 -22.12
N SER A 697 22.15 -11.58 -21.96
CA SER A 697 21.87 -12.78 -21.18
C SER A 697 22.46 -14.05 -21.79
N SER A 698 22.50 -14.17 -23.12
CA SER A 698 23.12 -15.29 -23.83
C SER A 698 24.63 -15.25 -23.70
N CYS A 699 25.26 -14.06 -23.84
CA CYS A 699 26.69 -13.91 -23.63
C CYS A 699 27.12 -14.38 -22.22
N PHE A 700 26.30 -14.22 -21.18
CA PHE A 700 26.65 -14.72 -19.84
C PHE A 700 26.58 -16.24 -19.69
N GLN A 701 25.87 -16.94 -20.58
CA GLN A 701 25.87 -18.40 -20.56
C GLN A 701 27.15 -18.96 -21.20
N THR A 702 27.69 -18.26 -22.19
CA THR A 702 28.82 -18.72 -23.02
C THR A 702 30.16 -18.07 -22.66
N SER A 703 30.17 -16.97 -21.89
CA SER A 703 31.38 -16.19 -21.63
C SER A 703 31.95 -16.30 -20.21
N VAL A 704 33.00 -15.51 -19.98
CA VAL A 704 33.83 -15.38 -18.79
C VAL A 704 33.10 -14.76 -17.60
N ILE A 705 31.88 -14.24 -17.75
CA ILE A 705 31.17 -13.59 -16.64
C ILE A 705 29.99 -14.45 -16.18
N SER A 706 29.86 -14.63 -14.87
CA SER A 706 28.69 -15.26 -14.23
C SER A 706 27.93 -14.26 -13.36
N ILE A 707 26.60 -14.33 -13.42
CA ILE A 707 25.66 -13.39 -12.77
C ILE A 707 24.90 -14.03 -11.60
#